data_AF-A0A9W4NGQ4-F1
#
_entry.id   AF-A0A9W4NGQ4-F1
#
_cell.length_a   1.000
_cell.length_b   1.000
_cell.length_c   1.000
_cell.angle_alpha   90.00
_cell.angle_beta   90.00
_cell.angle_gamma   90.00
#
_symmetry.space_group_name_H-M   'P 1'
#
loop_
_entity.id
_entity.type
_entity.pdbx_description
1 polymer ?
#
loop_
_entity_poly.entity_id
_entity_poly.type
_entity_poly.pdbx_seq_one_letter_code
_entity_poly.pdbx_strand_id
1 'polypeptide(L)'
;MSDIISFWGIFWIDGSSYENAKHSYAEIGKVGGVESNENAAKNWLSSIQQPWLLLIDNADDPDIDVTQFFPGGEGGVILITTRNPTNRRHGTEGSGFFHFENLEVDEASDLLLAAAVFPRPWEIATREYARKAAQILGYLPLAVIHAGKAVLERLCSLSEYPDYYQRTWDRIRRSRSRITSRGHENAHKSDMSVYSSYEMIYLGLESKDDFESKDALELLKIFSFFHWREQEDRRAKQRSEKPNKTHSVPKTWKKTFEGWATSVIEPLTRPGLVLPAVLRDEDDQPFYEYRLRGALYLLKRLGMLTSHAGNDSYWMHPLVHTWVRQRPETSTAEQALWCQAAATVLAQSIFFKPPDAYTLQDDYLKRQIYPHVENVRKFQAELNARFEENLSTRGWPWSMTWLTPRASFGRLQATQTAKFSLVYLNCGYWAKAEELQIQVKDFVFSRLGPESEPGIAIALLLSNVYAIQTRNNEARELQYQVLGYAKSFYGPKHPTTLHIMDTLGATCNMGTRLREANQLHQEVIDTLSTLEGIGPNHESTWTAVENLAKVKLRYLDTELAIDLQSQAYEGFLNLLGPKHPKTLVAQLDLADIGGFRGEDHLEPSLRTIEELVYHFTKKLGREHPLTLRSKLTMAKIKIALNMFEEAEELF
;
A
#
# COMPACT_ATOMS: atom_id res chain seq x y z
N MET A 1 7.78 -19.52 -45.67
CA MET A 1 8.28 -19.58 -44.28
C MET A 1 8.12 -18.19 -43.74
N SER A 2 7.17 -17.97 -42.84
CA SER A 2 7.01 -16.69 -42.16
C SER A 2 8.16 -16.56 -41.17
N ASP A 3 9.04 -15.58 -41.37
CA ASP A 3 10.06 -15.22 -40.40
C ASP A 3 9.35 -14.83 -39.10
N ILE A 4 9.49 -15.65 -38.06
CA ILE A 4 8.97 -15.35 -36.74
C ILE A 4 9.83 -14.21 -36.21
N ILE A 5 9.29 -12.99 -36.20
CA ILE A 5 9.93 -11.82 -35.60
C ILE A 5 10.14 -12.14 -34.11
N SER A 6 11.41 -12.20 -33.71
CA SER A 6 11.78 -12.32 -32.30
C SER A 6 12.07 -10.93 -31.74
N PHE A 7 11.37 -10.57 -30.67
CA PHE A 7 11.66 -9.35 -29.92
C PHE A 7 12.75 -9.63 -28.90
N TRP A 8 13.77 -8.77 -28.85
CA TRP A 8 14.80 -8.80 -27.82
C TRP A 8 14.23 -8.47 -26.43
N GLY A 9 13.29 -7.52 -26.36
CA GLY A 9 12.67 -7.08 -25.12
C GLY A 9 11.20 -6.74 -25.32
N ILE A 10 10.39 -7.03 -24.29
CA ILE A 10 8.98 -6.63 -24.22
C ILE A 10 8.82 -5.74 -22.99
N PHE A 11 8.33 -4.53 -23.21
CA PHE A 11 8.12 -3.51 -22.20
C PHE A 11 6.63 -3.20 -22.08
N TRP A 12 6.19 -2.77 -20.90
CA TRP A 12 4.79 -2.50 -20.62
C TRP A 12 4.64 -1.14 -19.96
N ILE A 13 3.69 -0.34 -20.43
CA ILE A 13 3.28 0.90 -19.78
C ILE A 13 1.77 0.95 -19.56
N ASP A 14 1.36 1.57 -18.46
CA ASP A 14 -0.03 1.89 -18.16
C ASP A 14 -0.44 3.20 -18.82
N GLY A 15 -1.25 3.13 -19.87
CA GLY A 15 -1.74 4.28 -20.63
C GLY A 15 -2.98 4.94 -20.03
N SER A 16 -3.43 4.56 -18.83
CA SER A 16 -4.65 5.11 -18.21
C SER A 16 -4.52 6.56 -17.71
N SER A 17 -3.31 7.04 -17.44
CA SER A 17 -3.01 8.44 -17.11
C SER A 17 -1.56 8.79 -17.46
N TYR A 18 -1.23 10.07 -17.60
CA TYR A 18 0.16 10.52 -17.81
C TYR A 18 1.07 10.14 -16.63
N GLU A 19 0.58 10.22 -15.40
CA GLU A 19 1.33 9.86 -14.20
C GLU A 19 1.64 8.36 -14.16
N ASN A 20 0.67 7.51 -14.53
CA ASN A 20 0.85 6.07 -14.59
C ASN A 20 1.84 5.67 -15.69
N ALA A 21 1.78 6.32 -16.84
CA ALA A 21 2.74 6.11 -17.92
C ALA A 21 4.15 6.56 -17.51
N LYS A 22 4.27 7.73 -16.86
CA LYS A 22 5.55 8.24 -16.34
C LYS A 22 6.17 7.28 -15.32
N HIS A 23 5.36 6.74 -14.41
CA HIS A 23 5.81 5.72 -13.47
C HIS A 23 6.28 4.45 -14.20
N SER A 24 5.49 3.96 -15.16
CA SER A 24 5.85 2.77 -15.93
C SER A 24 7.15 2.96 -16.71
N TYR A 25 7.37 4.16 -17.26
CA TYR A 25 8.63 4.49 -17.93
C TYR A 25 9.82 4.60 -16.97
N ALA A 26 9.64 5.15 -15.78
CA ALA A 26 10.69 5.16 -14.77
C ALA A 26 11.19 3.73 -14.48
N GLU A 27 10.27 2.75 -14.42
CA GLU A 27 10.62 1.32 -14.30
C GLU A 27 11.41 0.79 -15.51
N ILE A 28 11.03 1.17 -16.73
CA ILE A 28 11.77 0.81 -17.94
C ILE A 28 13.20 1.40 -17.90
N GLY A 29 13.35 2.65 -17.44
CA GLY A 29 14.65 3.29 -17.27
C GLY A 29 15.56 2.51 -16.32
N LYS A 30 15.02 1.99 -15.20
CA LYS A 30 15.75 1.12 -14.27
C LYS A 30 16.24 -0.17 -14.95
N VAL A 31 15.42 -0.80 -15.77
CA VAL A 31 15.79 -2.02 -16.53
C VAL A 31 16.93 -1.71 -17.51
N GLY A 32 16.89 -0.54 -18.13
CA GLY A 32 17.93 -0.06 -19.03
C GLY A 32 19.22 0.40 -18.36
N GLY A 33 19.24 0.49 -17.02
CA GLY A 33 20.38 1.02 -16.29
C GLY A 33 20.56 2.54 -16.45
N VAL A 34 19.54 3.26 -16.89
CA VAL A 34 19.52 4.73 -17.00
C VAL A 34 18.73 5.37 -15.86
N GLU A 35 18.68 6.70 -15.82
CA GLU A 35 17.94 7.45 -14.81
C GLU A 35 16.46 7.02 -14.76
N SER A 36 15.89 6.96 -13.55
CA SER A 36 14.51 6.49 -13.29
C SER A 36 13.48 7.58 -13.60
N ASN A 37 13.44 8.01 -14.86
CA ASN A 37 12.45 8.96 -15.35
C ASN A 37 12.06 8.66 -16.79
N GLU A 38 10.95 9.26 -17.20
CA GLU A 38 10.34 9.02 -18.51
C GLU A 38 11.26 9.36 -19.68
N ASN A 39 11.97 10.49 -19.61
CA ASN A 39 12.81 10.96 -20.70
C ASN A 39 14.02 10.06 -20.90
N ALA A 40 14.70 9.67 -19.81
CA ALA A 40 15.83 8.76 -19.85
C ALA A 40 15.42 7.39 -20.40
N ALA A 41 14.28 6.85 -19.96
CA ALA A 41 13.76 5.58 -20.44
C ALA A 41 13.41 5.59 -21.93
N LYS A 42 12.74 6.65 -22.42
CA LYS A 42 12.44 6.81 -23.84
C LYS A 42 13.69 6.96 -24.68
N ASN A 43 14.66 7.75 -24.22
CA ASN A 43 15.95 7.92 -24.91
C ASN A 43 16.71 6.59 -24.99
N TRP A 44 16.70 5.81 -23.91
CA TRP A 44 17.28 4.48 -23.87
C TRP A 44 16.61 3.55 -24.87
N LEU A 45 15.27 3.42 -24.85
CA LEU A 45 14.54 2.62 -25.85
C LEU A 45 14.86 3.04 -27.29
N SER A 46 14.99 4.35 -27.53
CA SER A 46 15.31 4.93 -28.84
C SER A 46 16.71 4.55 -29.33
N SER A 47 17.64 4.24 -28.41
CA SER A 47 19.02 3.86 -28.73
C SER A 47 19.19 2.37 -29.07
N ILE A 48 18.21 1.53 -28.73
CA ILE A 48 18.30 0.08 -28.90
C ILE A 48 18.14 -0.28 -30.38
N GLN A 49 19.16 -0.92 -30.93
CA GLN A 49 19.19 -1.35 -32.34
C GLN A 49 18.45 -2.67 -32.59
N GLN A 50 18.21 -3.45 -31.54
CA GLN A 50 17.51 -4.73 -31.63
C GLN A 50 16.00 -4.53 -31.59
N PRO A 51 15.20 -5.35 -32.30
CA PRO A 51 13.75 -5.20 -32.32
C PRO A 51 13.17 -5.40 -30.92
N TRP A 52 12.37 -4.45 -30.45
CA TRP A 52 11.68 -4.53 -29.16
C TRP A 52 10.19 -4.22 -29.30
N LEU A 53 9.39 -4.68 -28.33
CA LEU A 53 7.94 -4.47 -28.27
C LEU A 53 7.60 -3.63 -27.04
N LEU A 54 6.79 -2.60 -27.22
CA LEU A 54 6.19 -1.81 -26.14
C LEU A 54 4.68 -2.00 -26.14
N LEU A 55 4.14 -2.46 -25.02
CA LEU A 55 2.72 -2.63 -24.77
C LEU A 55 2.20 -1.41 -24.01
N ILE A 56 1.32 -0.62 -24.64
CA ILE A 56 0.61 0.49 -24.00
C ILE A 56 -0.78 -0.01 -23.66
N ASP A 57 -1.02 -0.28 -22.38
CA ASP A 57 -2.24 -0.94 -21.94
C ASP A 57 -3.25 0.03 -21.32
N ASN A 58 -4.54 -0.13 -21.60
CA ASN A 58 -5.64 0.70 -21.11
C ASN A 58 -5.58 2.18 -21.51
N ALA A 59 -5.13 2.48 -22.73
CA ALA A 59 -5.14 3.83 -23.28
C ALA A 59 -6.57 4.27 -23.67
N ASP A 60 -7.49 4.27 -22.72
CA ASP A 60 -8.94 4.41 -22.94
C ASP A 60 -9.43 5.87 -22.90
N ASP A 61 -8.67 6.76 -22.25
CA ASP A 61 -9.06 8.16 -22.06
C ASP A 61 -8.95 8.96 -23.38
N PRO A 62 -10.04 9.56 -23.87
CA PRO A 62 -10.00 10.36 -25.09
C PRO A 62 -9.25 11.69 -24.96
N ASP A 63 -9.05 12.20 -23.75
CA ASP A 63 -8.36 13.47 -23.49
C ASP A 63 -6.83 13.29 -23.42
N ILE A 64 -6.35 12.04 -23.37
CA ILE A 64 -4.92 11.70 -23.37
C ILE A 64 -4.42 11.51 -24.81
N ASP A 65 -3.36 12.22 -25.17
CA ASP A 65 -2.66 12.01 -26.43
C ASP A 65 -1.64 10.88 -26.28
N VAL A 66 -2.04 9.68 -26.71
CA VAL A 66 -1.22 8.46 -26.63
C VAL A 66 0.14 8.60 -27.34
N THR A 67 0.28 9.51 -28.31
CA THR A 67 1.54 9.72 -29.03
C THR A 67 2.63 10.29 -28.15
N GLN A 68 2.26 10.99 -27.08
CA GLN A 68 3.22 11.46 -26.08
C GLN A 68 3.92 10.30 -25.39
N PHE A 69 3.31 9.11 -25.36
CA PHE A 69 3.95 7.93 -24.81
C PHE A 69 4.94 7.29 -25.76
N PHE A 70 5.04 7.66 -27.05
CA PHE A 70 5.90 6.94 -27.98
C PHE A 70 7.38 7.33 -27.76
N PRO A 71 8.29 6.37 -27.56
CA PRO A 71 9.72 6.63 -27.66
C PRO A 71 10.10 6.92 -29.12
N GLY A 72 11.23 7.60 -29.33
CA GLY A 72 11.75 7.84 -30.67
C GLY A 72 12.42 6.59 -31.28
N GLY A 73 12.77 6.68 -32.56
CA GLY A 73 13.54 5.63 -33.27
C GLY A 73 12.69 4.65 -34.08
N GLU A 74 13.36 3.81 -34.87
CA GLU A 74 12.74 2.87 -35.83
C GLU A 74 12.79 1.40 -35.37
N GLY A 75 13.50 1.10 -34.27
CA GLY A 75 13.72 -0.27 -33.79
C GLY A 75 12.57 -0.88 -32.97
N GLY A 76 11.50 -0.13 -32.73
CA GLY A 76 10.43 -0.49 -31.80
C GLY A 76 9.09 -0.77 -32.46
N VAL A 77 8.40 -1.82 -32.01
CA VAL A 77 6.99 -2.06 -32.30
C VAL A 77 6.18 -1.63 -31.08
N ILE A 78 5.09 -0.89 -31.29
CA ILE A 78 4.19 -0.45 -30.23
C ILE A 78 2.83 -1.11 -30.44
N LEU A 79 2.32 -1.79 -29.42
CA LEU A 79 0.98 -2.35 -29.41
C LEU A 79 0.15 -1.66 -28.33
N ILE A 80 -0.96 -1.06 -28.75
CA ILE A 80 -1.86 -0.30 -27.89
C ILE A 80 -3.11 -1.13 -27.64
N THR A 81 -3.46 -1.38 -26.38
CA THR A 81 -4.77 -1.91 -26.00
C THR A 81 -5.64 -0.74 -25.57
N THR A 82 -6.84 -0.64 -26.14
CA THR A 82 -7.70 0.53 -25.93
C THR A 82 -9.15 0.23 -26.33
N ARG A 83 -10.07 0.81 -25.57
CA ARG A 83 -11.51 0.91 -25.88
C ARG A 83 -11.82 2.16 -26.70
N ASN A 84 -10.87 3.09 -26.81
CA ASN A 84 -11.02 4.33 -27.56
C ASN A 84 -10.73 4.10 -29.06
N PRO A 85 -11.74 4.16 -29.94
CA PRO A 85 -11.54 3.88 -31.36
C PRO A 85 -10.71 4.95 -32.08
N THR A 86 -10.51 6.14 -31.51
CA THR A 86 -9.70 7.20 -32.16
C THR A 86 -8.23 6.80 -32.27
N ASN A 87 -7.75 5.95 -31.37
CA ASN A 87 -6.37 5.45 -31.37
C ASN A 87 -6.04 4.57 -32.59
N ARG A 88 -7.04 4.10 -33.35
CA ARG A 88 -6.84 3.37 -34.62
C ARG A 88 -6.01 4.16 -35.63
N ARG A 89 -6.03 5.49 -35.56
CA ARG A 89 -5.25 6.38 -36.43
C ARG A 89 -3.72 6.19 -36.32
N HIS A 90 -3.26 5.54 -35.26
CA HIS A 90 -1.83 5.38 -34.97
C HIS A 90 -1.24 4.06 -35.48
N GLY A 91 -2.05 3.08 -35.89
CA GLY A 91 -1.50 1.81 -36.37
C GLY A 91 -0.96 1.90 -37.78
N THR A 92 0.23 1.32 -37.96
CA THR A 92 1.03 1.40 -39.19
C THR A 92 1.03 0.12 -40.01
N GLU A 93 0.65 -1.02 -39.41
CA GLU A 93 0.70 -2.35 -40.02
C GLU A 93 -0.69 -2.87 -40.42
N GLY A 94 -0.79 -3.42 -41.64
CA GLY A 94 -2.02 -4.05 -42.15
C GLY A 94 -3.24 -3.12 -42.15
N SER A 95 -4.31 -3.50 -41.45
CA SER A 95 -5.52 -2.70 -41.25
C SER A 95 -5.34 -1.51 -40.28
N GLY A 96 -4.16 -1.36 -39.67
CA GLY A 96 -3.87 -0.34 -38.66
C GLY A 96 -4.48 -0.63 -37.28
N PHE A 97 -5.23 -1.72 -37.12
CA PHE A 97 -5.73 -2.19 -35.82
C PHE A 97 -6.25 -3.62 -35.95
N PHE A 98 -6.31 -4.32 -34.81
CA PHE A 98 -7.05 -5.56 -34.68
C PHE A 98 -8.26 -5.32 -33.78
N HIS A 99 -9.46 -5.60 -34.30
CA HIS A 99 -10.67 -5.55 -33.50
C HIS A 99 -10.90 -6.93 -32.89
N PHE A 100 -10.84 -7.03 -31.56
CA PHE A 100 -11.26 -8.25 -30.87
C PHE A 100 -12.78 -8.38 -30.98
N GLU A 101 -13.22 -9.23 -31.90
CA GLU A 101 -14.61 -9.69 -31.97
C GLU A 101 -14.86 -10.77 -30.91
N ASN A 102 -16.13 -11.15 -30.75
CA ASN A 102 -16.49 -12.30 -29.91
C ASN A 102 -15.88 -13.58 -30.50
N LEU A 103 -15.71 -14.60 -29.66
CA LEU A 103 -15.20 -15.89 -30.14
C LEU A 103 -16.14 -16.51 -31.16
N GLU A 104 -15.58 -17.29 -32.09
CA GLU A 104 -16.39 -18.13 -32.94
C GLU A 104 -17.13 -19.19 -32.11
N VAL A 105 -18.23 -19.71 -32.65
CA VAL A 105 -19.14 -20.62 -31.93
C VAL A 105 -18.43 -21.86 -31.41
N ASP A 106 -17.59 -22.48 -32.23
CA ASP A 106 -16.84 -23.68 -31.87
C ASP A 106 -15.70 -23.37 -30.89
N GLU A 107 -14.98 -22.26 -31.09
CA GLU A 107 -13.93 -21.80 -30.17
C GLU A 107 -14.48 -21.49 -28.77
N ALA A 108 -15.63 -20.83 -28.69
CA ALA A 108 -16.28 -20.51 -27.42
C ALA A 108 -16.77 -21.78 -26.71
N SER A 109 -17.30 -22.75 -27.46
CA SER A 109 -17.75 -24.04 -26.91
C SER A 109 -16.55 -24.85 -26.39
N ASP A 110 -15.47 -24.90 -27.16
CA ASP A 110 -14.23 -25.57 -26.81
C ASP A 110 -13.54 -24.91 -25.60
N LEU A 111 -13.57 -23.57 -25.52
CA LEU A 111 -13.06 -22.82 -24.38
C LEU A 111 -13.87 -23.11 -23.11
N LEU A 112 -15.20 -23.19 -23.20
CA LEU A 112 -16.06 -23.52 -22.06
C LEU A 112 -15.70 -24.91 -21.52
N LEU A 113 -15.63 -25.90 -22.41
CA LEU A 113 -15.32 -27.29 -22.04
C LEU A 113 -13.89 -27.45 -21.50
N ALA A 114 -12.95 -26.70 -22.06
CA ALA A 114 -11.58 -26.63 -21.54
C ALA A 114 -11.53 -25.98 -20.15
N ALA A 115 -12.23 -24.87 -19.93
CA ALA A 115 -12.32 -24.21 -18.63
C ALA A 115 -13.04 -25.08 -17.57
N ALA A 116 -14.00 -25.89 -18.00
CA ALA A 116 -14.68 -26.89 -17.18
C ALA A 116 -13.88 -28.19 -16.99
N VAL A 117 -12.71 -28.32 -17.63
CA VAL A 117 -11.81 -29.48 -17.55
C VAL A 117 -12.51 -30.79 -17.94
N PHE A 118 -13.37 -30.76 -18.96
CA PHE A 118 -13.98 -31.98 -19.50
C PHE A 118 -12.92 -32.83 -20.23
N PRO A 119 -12.86 -34.15 -19.97
CA PRO A 119 -11.91 -35.03 -20.64
C PRO A 119 -12.19 -35.08 -22.15
N ARG A 120 -11.12 -35.06 -22.94
CA ARG A 120 -11.20 -35.22 -24.40
C ARG A 120 -11.18 -36.72 -24.76
N PRO A 121 -11.86 -37.15 -25.84
CA PRO A 121 -12.67 -36.35 -26.77
C PRO A 121 -14.05 -36.01 -26.19
N TRP A 122 -14.58 -34.83 -26.54
CA TRP A 122 -15.91 -34.41 -26.09
C TRP A 122 -17.03 -35.01 -26.94
N GLU A 123 -18.02 -35.61 -26.29
CA GLU A 123 -19.20 -36.16 -26.96
C GLU A 123 -20.05 -35.07 -27.64
N ILE A 124 -20.81 -35.47 -28.67
CA ILE A 124 -21.67 -34.56 -29.45
C ILE A 124 -22.69 -33.84 -28.54
N ALA A 125 -23.30 -34.57 -27.60
CA ALA A 125 -24.27 -33.99 -26.66
C ALA A 125 -23.62 -32.93 -25.75
N THR A 126 -22.42 -33.20 -25.24
CA THR A 126 -21.64 -32.28 -24.39
C THR A 126 -21.28 -30.99 -25.15
N ARG A 127 -20.86 -31.12 -26.41
CA ARG A 127 -20.61 -29.96 -27.29
C ARG A 127 -21.86 -29.12 -27.53
N GLU A 128 -23.01 -29.75 -27.76
CA GLU A 128 -24.26 -29.01 -27.95
C GLU A 128 -24.70 -28.24 -26.70
N TYR A 129 -24.53 -28.79 -25.50
CA TYR A 129 -24.79 -28.04 -24.27
C TYR A 129 -23.82 -26.87 -24.09
N ALA A 130 -22.53 -27.08 -24.34
CA ALA A 130 -21.53 -26.00 -24.30
C ALA A 130 -21.83 -24.90 -25.31
N ARG A 131 -22.27 -25.26 -26.52
CA ARG A 131 -22.67 -24.32 -27.57
C ARG A 131 -23.85 -23.45 -27.15
N LYS A 132 -24.89 -24.05 -26.58
CA LYS A 132 -26.05 -23.31 -26.05
C LYS A 132 -25.64 -22.35 -24.93
N ALA A 133 -24.79 -22.78 -24.01
CA ALA A 133 -24.28 -21.94 -22.94
C ALA A 133 -23.42 -20.77 -23.49
N ALA A 134 -22.50 -21.04 -24.42
CA ALA A 134 -21.66 -20.04 -25.07
C ALA A 134 -22.50 -19.00 -25.84
N GLN A 135 -23.55 -19.44 -26.53
CA GLN A 135 -24.48 -18.56 -27.25
C GLN A 135 -25.18 -17.57 -26.31
N ILE A 136 -25.65 -18.04 -25.16
CA ILE A 136 -26.34 -17.20 -24.17
C ILE A 136 -25.38 -16.17 -23.54
N LEU A 137 -24.10 -16.52 -23.41
CA LEU A 137 -23.04 -15.65 -22.91
C LEU A 137 -22.50 -14.67 -23.96
N GLY A 138 -23.05 -14.68 -25.18
CA GLY A 138 -22.64 -13.81 -26.27
C GLY A 138 -21.24 -14.11 -26.80
N TYR A 139 -20.73 -15.32 -26.58
CA TYR A 139 -19.40 -15.77 -26.97
C TYR A 139 -18.25 -14.89 -26.42
N LEU A 140 -18.49 -14.24 -25.29
CA LEU A 140 -17.50 -13.42 -24.60
C LEU A 140 -16.52 -14.33 -23.84
N PRO A 141 -15.20 -14.32 -24.16
CA PRO A 141 -14.23 -15.23 -23.54
C PRO A 141 -14.28 -15.21 -22.01
N LEU A 142 -14.37 -14.02 -21.42
CA LEU A 142 -14.39 -13.85 -19.97
C LEU A 142 -15.62 -14.51 -19.33
N ALA A 143 -16.81 -14.30 -19.90
CA ALA A 143 -18.05 -14.90 -19.40
C ALA A 143 -18.05 -16.42 -19.57
N VAL A 144 -17.54 -16.91 -20.71
CA VAL A 144 -17.39 -18.33 -21.04
C VAL A 144 -16.44 -19.05 -20.08
N ILE A 145 -15.30 -18.44 -19.75
CA ILE A 145 -14.34 -19.01 -18.78
C ILE A 145 -14.99 -19.14 -17.39
N HIS A 146 -15.70 -18.11 -16.93
CA HIS A 146 -16.39 -18.16 -15.63
C HIS A 146 -17.51 -19.19 -15.62
N ALA A 147 -18.26 -19.34 -16.72
CA ALA A 147 -19.25 -20.38 -16.88
C ALA A 147 -18.64 -21.79 -16.77
N GLY A 148 -17.55 -22.05 -17.50
CA GLY A 148 -16.84 -23.32 -17.42
C GLY A 148 -16.33 -23.61 -16.01
N LYS A 149 -15.78 -22.60 -15.32
CA LYS A 149 -15.32 -22.72 -13.92
C LYS A 149 -16.48 -22.97 -12.94
N ALA A 150 -17.65 -22.37 -13.15
CA ALA A 150 -18.84 -22.64 -12.34
C ALA A 150 -19.32 -24.10 -12.50
N VAL A 151 -19.23 -24.64 -13.72
CA VAL A 151 -19.53 -26.06 -13.99
C VAL A 151 -18.48 -26.97 -13.34
N LEU A 152 -17.19 -26.62 -13.42
CA LEU A 152 -16.10 -27.36 -12.75
C LEU A 152 -16.30 -27.44 -11.24
N GLU A 153 -16.69 -26.33 -10.59
CA GLU A 153 -16.97 -26.27 -9.16
C GLU A 153 -18.34 -26.86 -8.77
N ARG A 154 -19.05 -27.47 -9.73
CA ARG A 154 -20.37 -28.10 -9.55
C ARG A 154 -21.41 -27.14 -8.96
N LEU A 155 -21.33 -25.86 -9.31
CA LEU A 155 -22.34 -24.86 -8.93
C LEU A 155 -23.62 -25.02 -9.78
N CYS A 156 -23.47 -25.54 -11.00
CA CYS A 156 -24.55 -25.94 -11.89
C CYS A 156 -24.03 -27.03 -12.85
N SER A 157 -24.93 -27.83 -13.40
CA SER A 157 -24.57 -28.75 -14.48
C SER A 157 -24.51 -28.01 -15.83
N LEU A 158 -23.71 -28.54 -16.77
CA LEU A 158 -23.60 -27.96 -18.11
C LEU A 158 -24.95 -27.93 -18.85
N SER A 159 -25.79 -28.93 -18.64
CA SER A 159 -27.12 -29.03 -19.26
C SER A 159 -28.12 -28.02 -18.69
N GLU A 160 -28.03 -27.71 -17.39
CA GLU A 160 -28.95 -26.77 -16.72
C GLU A 160 -28.46 -25.32 -16.78
N TYR A 161 -27.22 -25.09 -17.23
CA TYR A 161 -26.62 -23.76 -17.29
C TYR A 161 -27.51 -22.73 -18.02
N PRO A 162 -28.08 -23.02 -19.21
CA PRO A 162 -28.98 -22.10 -19.90
C PRO A 162 -30.19 -21.64 -19.06
N ASP A 163 -30.86 -22.58 -18.39
CA ASP A 163 -32.07 -22.31 -17.62
C ASP A 163 -31.77 -21.48 -16.38
N TYR A 164 -30.67 -21.82 -15.69
CA TYR A 164 -30.24 -21.08 -14.52
C TYR A 164 -29.80 -19.66 -14.94
N TYR A 165 -28.99 -19.52 -15.99
CA TYR A 165 -28.59 -18.21 -16.50
C TYR A 165 -29.81 -17.33 -16.78
N GLN A 166 -30.83 -17.87 -17.46
CA GLN A 166 -32.03 -17.11 -17.82
C GLN A 166 -32.77 -16.59 -16.58
N ARG A 167 -32.91 -17.42 -15.53
CA ARG A 167 -33.53 -17.01 -14.26
C ARG A 167 -32.74 -15.88 -13.59
N THR A 168 -31.43 -16.00 -13.53
CA THR A 168 -30.53 -15.00 -12.94
C THR A 168 -30.55 -13.70 -13.74
N TRP A 169 -30.52 -13.80 -15.06
CA TRP A 169 -30.62 -12.67 -15.99
C TRP A 169 -31.92 -11.89 -15.80
N ASP A 170 -33.06 -12.58 -15.79
CA ASP A 170 -34.37 -11.97 -15.58
C ASP A 170 -34.47 -11.31 -14.21
N ARG A 171 -33.80 -11.86 -13.19
CA ARG A 171 -33.71 -11.26 -11.86
C ARG A 171 -32.92 -9.95 -11.88
N ILE A 172 -31.69 -9.96 -12.39
CA ILE A 172 -30.83 -8.75 -12.47
C ILE A 172 -31.48 -7.67 -13.32
N ARG A 173 -32.08 -8.04 -14.46
CA ARG A 173 -32.77 -7.11 -15.35
C ARG A 173 -33.92 -6.41 -14.65
N ARG A 174 -34.80 -7.16 -13.96
CA ARG A 174 -35.95 -6.60 -13.21
C ARG A 174 -35.53 -5.66 -12.09
N SER A 175 -34.41 -5.92 -11.43
CA SER A 175 -33.90 -5.02 -10.41
C SER A 175 -33.25 -3.75 -10.98
N ARG A 176 -32.53 -3.84 -12.10
CA ARG A 176 -31.86 -2.69 -12.74
C ARG A 176 -32.83 -1.77 -13.50
N SER A 177 -33.89 -2.31 -14.08
CA SER A 177 -34.94 -1.51 -14.74
C SER A 177 -35.71 -0.61 -13.77
N ARG A 178 -35.64 -0.87 -12.46
CA ARG A 178 -36.19 0.02 -11.41
C ARG A 178 -35.25 1.18 -11.06
N ILE A 179 -33.97 1.11 -11.42
CA ILE A 179 -32.91 2.05 -11.03
C ILE A 179 -32.53 2.99 -12.19
N THR A 180 -32.79 2.60 -13.44
CA THR A 180 -32.33 3.34 -14.64
C THR A 180 -33.49 3.94 -15.42
N SER A 181 -33.74 5.24 -15.22
CA SER A 181 -34.59 6.08 -16.08
C SER A 181 -33.77 7.08 -16.93
N ARG A 182 -32.45 6.89 -17.07
CA ARG A 182 -31.60 7.74 -17.93
C ARG A 182 -30.53 6.92 -18.67
N GLY A 183 -30.76 6.81 -19.99
CA GLY A 183 -29.84 6.65 -21.14
C GLY A 183 -28.53 5.86 -21.02
N HIS A 184 -28.46 4.74 -21.77
CA HIS A 184 -27.36 4.30 -22.68
C HIS A 184 -27.45 2.77 -22.91
N GLU A 185 -28.32 2.31 -23.82
CA GLU A 185 -28.74 0.89 -23.90
C GLU A 185 -27.72 -0.10 -24.50
N ASN A 186 -26.74 0.34 -25.30
CA ASN A 186 -25.90 -0.61 -26.08
C ASN A 186 -24.62 -1.09 -25.39
N ALA A 187 -24.01 -0.31 -24.49
CA ALA A 187 -22.83 -0.74 -23.72
C ALA A 187 -23.18 -1.77 -22.63
N HIS A 188 -24.47 -1.90 -22.28
CA HIS A 188 -24.90 -2.73 -21.17
C HIS A 188 -25.04 -4.22 -21.50
N LYS A 189 -25.15 -4.65 -22.77
CA LYS A 189 -25.47 -6.05 -23.06
C LYS A 189 -24.29 -7.01 -22.81
N SER A 190 -23.08 -6.63 -23.20
CA SER A 190 -21.85 -7.43 -22.99
C SER A 190 -21.47 -7.51 -21.51
N ASP A 191 -21.52 -6.38 -20.81
CA ASP A 191 -21.26 -6.31 -19.36
C ASP A 191 -22.26 -7.13 -18.57
N MET A 192 -23.52 -7.16 -19.01
CA MET A 192 -24.55 -7.97 -18.37
C MET A 192 -24.29 -9.47 -18.53
N SER A 193 -23.82 -9.95 -19.69
CA SER A 193 -23.50 -11.39 -19.86
C SER A 193 -22.37 -11.82 -18.93
N VAL A 194 -21.36 -10.97 -18.79
CA VAL A 194 -20.26 -11.15 -17.84
C VAL A 194 -20.79 -11.11 -16.39
N TYR A 195 -21.59 -10.11 -16.02
CA TYR A 195 -22.16 -10.00 -14.67
C TYR A 195 -23.08 -11.14 -14.31
N SER A 196 -23.86 -11.66 -15.25
CA SER A 196 -24.67 -12.85 -15.03
C SER A 196 -23.81 -14.08 -14.76
N SER A 197 -22.70 -14.26 -15.49
CA SER A 197 -21.76 -15.34 -15.19
C SER A 197 -21.13 -15.22 -13.78
N TYR A 198 -20.92 -14.01 -13.26
CA TYR A 198 -20.46 -13.79 -11.89
C TYR A 198 -21.55 -14.03 -10.85
N GLU A 199 -22.77 -13.56 -11.12
CA GLU A 199 -23.94 -13.76 -10.26
C GLU A 199 -24.27 -15.24 -10.10
N MET A 200 -24.12 -16.03 -11.15
CA MET A 200 -24.21 -17.50 -11.10
C MET A 200 -23.26 -18.09 -10.07
N ILE A 201 -21.99 -17.67 -10.11
CA ILE A 201 -20.97 -18.15 -9.18
C ILE A 201 -21.34 -17.74 -7.75
N TYR A 202 -21.75 -16.48 -7.56
CA TYR A 202 -22.15 -15.96 -6.25
C TYR A 202 -23.28 -16.78 -5.63
N LEU A 203 -24.37 -16.97 -6.36
CA LEU A 203 -25.53 -17.72 -5.88
C LEU A 203 -25.22 -19.20 -5.67
N GLY A 204 -24.38 -19.78 -6.54
CA GLY A 204 -23.90 -21.14 -6.36
C GLY A 204 -23.16 -21.31 -5.04
N LEU A 205 -22.23 -20.38 -4.72
CA LEU A 205 -21.52 -20.38 -3.45
C LEU A 205 -22.45 -20.14 -2.26
N GLU A 206 -23.41 -19.21 -2.38
CA GLU A 206 -24.40 -18.94 -1.34
C GLU A 206 -25.28 -20.17 -1.06
N SER A 207 -25.64 -20.93 -2.10
CA SER A 207 -26.48 -22.14 -1.97
C SER A 207 -25.76 -23.34 -1.34
N LYS A 208 -24.43 -23.41 -1.42
CA LYS A 208 -23.64 -24.49 -0.80
C LYS A 208 -23.63 -24.43 0.72
N ASP A 209 -23.80 -23.22 1.28
CA ASP A 209 -23.89 -22.92 2.72
C ASP A 209 -22.70 -23.42 3.59
N ASP A 210 -21.59 -23.84 2.97
CA ASP A 210 -20.37 -24.27 3.65
C ASP A 210 -19.48 -23.08 4.10
N PHE A 211 -18.55 -23.34 5.02
CA PHE A 211 -17.67 -22.30 5.57
C PHE A 211 -16.73 -21.70 4.52
N GLU A 212 -16.21 -22.49 3.58
CA GLU A 212 -15.26 -22.02 2.56
C GLU A 212 -15.92 -21.07 1.56
N SER A 213 -17.15 -21.38 1.16
CA SER A 213 -17.98 -20.57 0.27
C SER A 213 -18.41 -19.27 0.95
N LYS A 214 -18.80 -19.32 2.23
CA LYS A 214 -19.10 -18.12 3.03
C LYS A 214 -17.88 -17.22 3.14
N ASP A 215 -16.74 -17.77 3.53
CA ASP A 215 -15.49 -17.03 3.66
C ASP A 215 -15.07 -16.41 2.32
N ALA A 216 -15.21 -17.14 1.22
CA ALA A 216 -14.93 -16.64 -0.14
C ALA A 216 -15.83 -15.46 -0.52
N LEU A 217 -17.13 -15.53 -0.23
CA LEU A 217 -18.06 -14.42 -0.50
C LEU A 217 -17.74 -13.18 0.35
N GLU A 218 -17.40 -13.35 1.62
CA GLU A 218 -17.02 -12.24 2.51
C GLU A 218 -15.72 -11.56 2.05
N LEU A 219 -14.70 -12.35 1.68
CA LEU A 219 -13.46 -11.82 1.10
C LEU A 219 -13.70 -11.09 -0.22
N LEU A 220 -14.55 -11.65 -1.09
CA LEU A 220 -14.92 -11.03 -2.36
C LEU A 220 -15.55 -9.64 -2.15
N LYS A 221 -16.45 -9.51 -1.16
CA LYS A 221 -17.07 -8.23 -0.78
C LYS A 221 -16.06 -7.23 -0.23
N ILE A 222 -15.12 -7.67 0.60
CA ILE A 222 -14.04 -6.80 1.12
C ILE A 222 -13.12 -6.34 -0.01
N PHE A 223 -12.57 -7.27 -0.79
CA PHE A 223 -11.62 -6.98 -1.85
C PHE A 223 -12.24 -6.07 -2.91
N SER A 224 -13.56 -6.10 -3.09
CA SER A 224 -14.23 -5.16 -3.97
C SER A 224 -13.94 -3.70 -3.63
N PHE A 225 -13.61 -3.33 -2.39
CA PHE A 225 -13.26 -1.95 -2.01
C PHE A 225 -11.76 -1.65 -2.06
N PHE A 226 -10.91 -2.66 -2.25
CA PHE A 226 -9.48 -2.45 -2.45
C PHE A 226 -9.20 -1.90 -3.84
N HIS A 227 -8.08 -1.17 -3.96
CA HIS A 227 -7.59 -0.73 -5.26
C HIS A 227 -7.31 -1.93 -6.18
N TRP A 228 -7.75 -1.82 -7.44
CA TRP A 228 -7.73 -2.90 -8.41
C TRP A 228 -6.36 -3.12 -9.06
N ARG A 229 -5.36 -2.28 -8.82
CA ARG A 229 -4.00 -2.48 -9.34
C ARG A 229 -3.00 -2.50 -8.19
N GLU A 230 -2.31 -3.61 -8.01
CA GLU A 230 -1.08 -3.64 -7.24
C GLU A 230 -0.03 -2.92 -8.10
N GLN A 231 0.60 -1.88 -7.58
CA GLN A 231 1.82 -1.36 -8.18
C GLN A 231 2.90 -2.41 -7.90
N GLU A 232 3.06 -3.34 -8.83
CA GLU A 232 4.11 -4.34 -8.78
C GLU A 232 5.47 -3.63 -8.84
N ASP A 233 6.17 -3.55 -7.71
CA ASP A 233 7.63 -3.47 -7.72
C ASP A 233 8.17 -4.85 -7.30
N ARG A 234 8.30 -5.73 -8.28
CA ARG A 234 8.68 -7.12 -8.01
C ARG A 234 10.18 -7.26 -7.81
N ARG A 235 10.59 -7.39 -6.55
CA ARG A 235 11.70 -8.27 -6.17
C ARG A 235 11.28 -9.38 -5.21
N ALA A 236 10.26 -10.14 -5.60
CA ALA A 236 10.09 -11.52 -5.15
C ALA A 236 10.60 -12.49 -6.21
N LYS A 237 11.88 -12.37 -6.56
CA LYS A 237 12.69 -13.48 -7.10
C LYS A 237 14.09 -13.36 -6.55
N GLN A 238 14.23 -13.73 -5.28
CA GLN A 238 15.42 -14.36 -4.72
C GLN A 238 15.04 -14.91 -3.34
N ARG A 239 14.55 -16.16 -3.33
CA ARG A 239 14.46 -16.97 -2.12
C ARG A 239 15.21 -18.26 -2.35
N SER A 240 16.35 -18.42 -1.68
CA SER A 240 16.62 -19.61 -0.89
C SER A 240 17.76 -19.31 0.06
N GLU A 241 17.43 -19.09 1.33
CA GLU A 241 18.24 -19.61 2.44
C GLU A 241 17.37 -19.55 3.70
N LYS A 242 17.09 -20.73 4.25
CA LYS A 242 16.42 -20.91 5.54
C LYS A 242 17.42 -20.48 6.63
N PRO A 243 17.07 -19.63 7.61
CA PRO A 243 17.79 -19.64 8.87
C PRO A 243 17.20 -20.72 9.77
N ASN A 244 18.09 -21.57 10.25
CA ASN A 244 17.85 -22.53 11.31
C ASN A 244 17.34 -21.86 12.59
N LYS A 245 16.57 -22.65 13.35
CA LYS A 245 16.30 -22.44 14.78
C LYS A 245 17.60 -22.14 15.51
N THR A 246 17.60 -21.20 16.45
CA THR A 246 17.97 -21.47 17.85
C THR A 246 17.93 -20.25 18.78
N HIS A 247 17.51 -20.56 20.01
CA HIS A 247 17.84 -19.98 21.31
C HIS A 247 17.22 -18.64 21.77
N SER A 248 16.46 -18.80 22.86
CA SER A 248 15.98 -17.81 23.82
C SER A 248 17.10 -17.22 24.69
N VAL A 249 16.82 -16.02 25.25
CA VAL A 249 17.31 -15.38 26.51
C VAL A 249 17.85 -13.95 26.23
N PRO A 250 17.71 -12.94 27.13
CA PRO A 250 16.66 -12.61 28.09
C PRO A 250 15.90 -11.31 27.71
N LYS A 251 14.78 -11.08 28.39
CA LYS A 251 13.81 -10.00 28.14
C LYS A 251 14.17 -8.73 28.93
N THR A 252 14.27 -7.56 28.26
CA THR A 252 14.24 -6.26 28.97
C THR A 252 13.87 -5.07 28.07
N TRP A 253 12.83 -4.33 28.49
CA TRP A 253 12.47 -2.92 28.22
C TRP A 253 12.32 -2.34 26.79
N LYS A 254 12.64 -3.09 25.72
CA LYS A 254 12.01 -2.92 24.38
C LYS A 254 10.46 -2.99 24.43
N LYS A 255 9.92 -3.40 25.59
CA LYS A 255 8.49 -3.48 25.93
C LYS A 255 7.91 -2.27 26.69
N THR A 256 8.66 -1.26 27.11
CA THR A 256 8.10 -0.21 28.02
C THR A 256 7.83 1.13 27.38
N PHE A 257 8.53 1.50 26.30
CA PHE A 257 8.16 2.67 25.49
C PHE A 257 7.43 2.24 24.21
N GLU A 258 7.92 1.14 23.66
CA GLU A 258 7.40 0.49 22.48
C GLU A 258 6.22 -0.45 22.79
N GLY A 259 6.17 -1.05 23.98
CA GLY A 259 4.98 -1.71 24.48
C GLY A 259 3.96 -0.75 25.11
N TRP A 260 4.26 0.55 25.18
CA TRP A 260 3.39 1.61 25.74
C TRP A 260 2.48 2.20 24.66
N ALA A 261 3.05 2.64 23.54
CA ALA A 261 2.27 3.02 22.35
C ALA A 261 1.35 1.89 21.83
N THR A 262 1.72 0.61 22.03
CA THR A 262 0.86 -0.54 21.77
C THR A 262 -0.11 -0.83 22.93
N SER A 263 0.31 -0.77 24.19
CA SER A 263 -0.57 -1.14 25.33
C SER A 263 -1.66 -0.12 25.68
N VAL A 264 -1.68 1.08 25.07
CA VAL A 264 -2.77 2.08 25.29
C VAL A 264 -3.53 2.45 24.02
N ILE A 265 -2.94 2.26 22.83
CA ILE A 265 -3.69 2.33 21.56
C ILE A 265 -4.33 0.97 21.22
N GLU A 266 -3.79 -0.18 21.61
CA GLU A 266 -4.48 -1.49 21.45
C GLU A 266 -5.76 -1.62 22.30
N PRO A 267 -5.84 -1.13 23.55
CA PRO A 267 -7.12 -1.09 24.28
C PRO A 267 -8.16 -0.16 23.65
N LEU A 268 -7.75 0.81 22.82
CA LEU A 268 -8.64 1.58 21.95
C LEU A 268 -9.06 0.79 20.70
N THR A 269 -8.39 -0.33 20.39
CA THR A 269 -8.59 -1.14 19.17
C THR A 269 -9.53 -2.34 19.32
N ARG A 270 -10.17 -2.54 20.47
CA ARG A 270 -11.24 -3.56 20.58
C ARG A 270 -12.62 -2.93 20.48
N PRO A 271 -13.24 -2.99 19.28
CA PRO A 271 -14.67 -3.24 19.22
C PRO A 271 -14.97 -4.47 18.37
N GLY A 272 -15.88 -5.29 18.86
CA GLY A 272 -16.45 -6.39 18.10
C GLY A 272 -17.13 -5.91 16.82
N LEU A 273 -17.02 -6.77 15.82
CA LEU A 273 -17.82 -6.85 14.59
C LEU A 273 -17.72 -5.68 13.60
N VAL A 274 -16.79 -5.79 12.63
CA VAL A 274 -17.10 -5.94 11.19
C VAL A 274 -15.94 -6.66 10.48
N LEU A 275 -15.46 -7.77 11.02
CA LEU A 275 -14.56 -8.65 10.26
C LEU A 275 -15.29 -9.94 9.89
N PRO A 276 -15.08 -10.46 8.67
CA PRO A 276 -15.42 -11.83 8.29
C PRO A 276 -14.95 -12.81 9.36
N ALA A 277 -15.70 -13.89 9.58
CA ALA A 277 -15.30 -14.89 10.57
C ALA A 277 -13.88 -15.43 10.30
N VAL A 278 -13.49 -15.54 9.02
CA VAL A 278 -12.15 -15.97 8.60
C VAL A 278 -11.02 -15.00 8.95
N LEU A 279 -11.34 -13.72 9.22
CA LEU A 279 -10.38 -12.69 9.61
C LEU A 279 -10.48 -12.29 11.09
N ARG A 280 -11.35 -12.95 11.87
CA ARG A 280 -11.45 -12.71 13.32
C ARG A 280 -10.39 -13.51 14.06
N ASP A 281 -9.68 -12.83 14.97
CA ASP A 281 -8.84 -13.44 15.99
C ASP A 281 -9.65 -13.35 17.29
N GLU A 282 -10.46 -14.36 17.61
CA GLU A 282 -11.16 -14.43 18.88
C GLU A 282 -10.21 -15.04 19.92
N ASP A 283 -10.14 -14.48 21.13
CA ASP A 283 -9.14 -14.79 22.17
C ASP A 283 -9.07 -16.30 22.57
N ASP A 284 -10.00 -17.16 22.10
CA ASP A 284 -10.09 -18.60 22.38
C ASP A 284 -10.00 -19.53 21.13
N GLN A 285 -9.82 -19.01 19.90
CA GLN A 285 -9.66 -19.84 18.69
C GLN A 285 -8.54 -19.30 17.79
N PRO A 286 -7.51 -20.12 17.45
CA PRO A 286 -6.38 -19.65 16.64
C PRO A 286 -6.81 -19.25 15.23
N PHE A 287 -6.23 -18.16 14.71
CA PHE A 287 -6.35 -17.74 13.30
C PHE A 287 -6.22 -18.93 12.35
N TYR A 288 -7.32 -19.29 11.69
CA TYR A 288 -7.36 -20.43 10.77
C TYR A 288 -6.78 -20.04 9.42
N GLU A 289 -5.46 -19.94 9.32
CA GLU A 289 -4.73 -19.69 8.07
C GLU A 289 -5.19 -20.62 6.93
N TYR A 290 -5.58 -21.86 7.28
CA TYR A 290 -6.16 -22.83 6.35
C TYR A 290 -7.48 -22.37 5.71
N ARG A 291 -8.40 -21.77 6.49
CA ARG A 291 -9.69 -21.27 5.98
C ARG A 291 -9.49 -20.11 5.01
N LEU A 292 -8.62 -19.17 5.35
CA LEU A 292 -8.26 -18.06 4.48
C LEU A 292 -7.66 -18.56 3.16
N ARG A 293 -6.70 -19.49 3.23
CA ARG A 293 -6.10 -20.09 2.04
C ARG A 293 -7.11 -20.87 1.20
N GLY A 294 -8.02 -21.61 1.82
CA GLY A 294 -9.12 -22.31 1.14
C GLY A 294 -10.00 -21.33 0.36
N ALA A 295 -10.51 -20.29 1.03
CA ALA A 295 -11.34 -19.27 0.41
C ALA A 295 -10.64 -18.54 -0.76
N LEU A 296 -9.36 -18.15 -0.59
CA LEU A 296 -8.56 -17.54 -1.66
C LEU A 296 -8.34 -18.51 -2.84
N TYR A 297 -8.07 -19.78 -2.55
CA TYR A 297 -7.90 -20.82 -3.55
C TYR A 297 -9.19 -21.09 -4.33
N LEU A 298 -10.34 -21.13 -3.65
CA LEU A 298 -11.66 -21.26 -4.26
C LEU A 298 -11.96 -20.09 -5.20
N LEU A 299 -11.76 -18.84 -4.75
CA LEU A 299 -11.93 -17.65 -5.58
C LEU A 299 -11.00 -17.65 -6.81
N LYS A 300 -9.76 -18.13 -6.65
CA LYS A 300 -8.81 -18.30 -7.76
C LYS A 300 -9.29 -19.34 -8.78
N ARG A 301 -9.74 -20.51 -8.31
CA ARG A 301 -10.31 -21.56 -9.16
C ARG A 301 -11.50 -21.05 -9.96
N LEU A 302 -12.36 -20.27 -9.33
CA LEU A 302 -13.52 -19.62 -9.94
C LEU A 302 -13.18 -18.46 -10.88
N GLY A 303 -11.93 -18.00 -10.92
CA GLY A 303 -11.50 -16.89 -11.78
C GLY A 303 -11.83 -15.50 -11.24
N MET A 304 -12.38 -15.43 -10.02
CA MET A 304 -12.66 -14.17 -9.34
C MET A 304 -11.37 -13.47 -8.89
N LEU A 305 -10.34 -14.25 -8.59
CA LEU A 305 -8.99 -13.77 -8.29
C LEU A 305 -7.97 -14.37 -9.25
N THR A 306 -6.96 -13.59 -9.59
CA THR A 306 -5.75 -14.03 -10.28
C THR A 306 -4.58 -13.92 -9.32
N SER A 307 -3.76 -14.96 -9.20
CA SER A 307 -2.54 -14.92 -8.38
C SER A 307 -1.34 -14.58 -9.25
N HIS A 308 -0.43 -13.78 -8.72
CA HIS A 308 0.79 -13.44 -9.43
C HIS A 308 1.85 -14.56 -9.28
N ALA A 309 2.54 -14.94 -10.36
CA ALA A 309 3.35 -16.17 -10.42
C ALA A 309 4.71 -16.12 -9.66
N GLY A 310 4.91 -15.17 -8.74
CA GLY A 310 6.13 -15.15 -7.92
C GLY A 310 6.07 -14.33 -6.62
N ASN A 311 4.90 -13.87 -6.22
CA ASN A 311 4.59 -13.37 -4.88
C ASN A 311 3.23 -13.95 -4.49
N ASP A 312 2.97 -14.07 -3.19
CA ASP A 312 1.66 -14.54 -2.68
C ASP A 312 0.58 -13.44 -2.80
N SER A 313 0.61 -12.64 -3.87
CA SER A 313 -0.35 -11.56 -4.13
C SER A 313 -1.47 -11.99 -5.06
N TYR A 314 -2.63 -11.36 -4.85
CA TYR A 314 -3.87 -11.66 -5.55
C TYR A 314 -4.44 -10.38 -6.14
N TRP A 315 -5.01 -10.51 -7.33
CA TRP A 315 -5.66 -9.44 -8.06
C TRP A 315 -7.09 -9.82 -8.37
N MET A 316 -7.99 -8.84 -8.34
CA MET A 316 -9.37 -8.98 -8.76
C MET A 316 -9.64 -8.11 -9.97
N HIS A 317 -10.34 -8.67 -10.96
CA HIS A 317 -10.65 -7.95 -12.19
C HIS A 317 -11.54 -6.72 -11.90
N PRO A 318 -11.31 -5.54 -12.52
CA PRO A 318 -12.11 -4.32 -12.27
C PRO A 318 -13.62 -4.50 -12.46
N LEU A 319 -14.04 -5.33 -13.42
CA LEU A 319 -15.44 -5.73 -13.59
C LEU A 319 -15.98 -6.53 -12.40
N VAL A 320 -15.19 -7.42 -11.79
CA VAL A 320 -15.60 -8.17 -10.59
C VAL A 320 -15.74 -7.20 -9.42
N HIS A 321 -14.75 -6.32 -9.19
CA HIS A 321 -14.85 -5.23 -8.22
C HIS A 321 -16.16 -4.43 -8.37
N THR A 322 -16.46 -4.00 -9.59
CA THR A 322 -17.63 -3.17 -9.89
C THR A 322 -18.93 -3.94 -9.72
N TRP A 323 -19.01 -5.17 -10.23
CA TRP A 323 -20.18 -6.01 -10.11
C TRP A 323 -20.51 -6.32 -8.65
N VAL A 324 -19.53 -6.72 -7.82
CA VAL A 324 -19.75 -7.03 -6.40
C VAL A 324 -20.38 -5.85 -5.67
N ARG A 325 -19.88 -4.62 -5.89
CA ARG A 325 -20.42 -3.41 -5.28
C ARG A 325 -21.79 -3.02 -5.82
N GLN A 326 -22.04 -3.26 -7.11
CA GLN A 326 -23.29 -2.89 -7.81
C GLN A 326 -24.29 -4.05 -7.90
N ARG A 327 -24.13 -5.08 -7.06
CA ARG A 327 -25.09 -6.20 -7.03
C ARG A 327 -26.48 -5.67 -6.66
N PRO A 328 -27.55 -6.12 -7.33
CA PRO A 328 -28.89 -5.60 -7.11
C PRO A 328 -29.44 -5.72 -5.69
N GLU A 329 -29.02 -6.77 -4.97
CA GLU A 329 -29.47 -7.06 -3.61
C GLU A 329 -28.65 -6.29 -2.55
N THR A 330 -27.52 -5.69 -2.95
CA THR A 330 -26.63 -5.00 -2.03
C THR A 330 -27.13 -3.59 -1.75
N SER A 331 -27.70 -3.43 -0.55
CA SER A 331 -28.16 -2.12 -0.06
C SER A 331 -26.99 -1.15 0.18
N THR A 332 -27.24 0.16 0.20
CA THR A 332 -26.23 1.17 0.58
C THR A 332 -25.66 0.90 1.98
N ALA A 333 -26.49 0.40 2.90
CA ALA A 333 -26.05 0.00 4.25
C ALA A 333 -25.09 -1.20 4.21
N GLU A 334 -25.38 -2.20 3.36
CA GLU A 334 -24.48 -3.33 3.16
C GLU A 334 -23.16 -2.89 2.51
N GLN A 335 -23.19 -1.99 1.51
CA GLN A 335 -21.96 -1.43 0.93
C GLN A 335 -21.12 -0.71 1.99
N ALA A 336 -21.75 0.09 2.87
CA ALA A 336 -21.07 0.77 3.97
C ALA A 336 -20.44 -0.21 4.97
N LEU A 337 -21.13 -1.31 5.28
CA LEU A 337 -20.61 -2.37 6.13
C LEU A 337 -19.33 -2.98 5.56
N TRP A 338 -19.35 -3.42 4.30
CA TRP A 338 -18.19 -4.06 3.66
C TRP A 338 -17.06 -3.07 3.36
N CYS A 339 -17.39 -1.81 3.06
CA CYS A 339 -16.41 -0.74 2.97
C CYS A 339 -15.70 -0.53 4.31
N GLN A 340 -16.45 -0.51 5.42
CA GLN A 340 -15.87 -0.43 6.75
C GLN A 340 -15.05 -1.67 7.13
N ALA A 341 -15.48 -2.87 6.72
CA ALA A 341 -14.72 -4.11 6.89
C ALA A 341 -13.38 -4.02 6.16
N ALA A 342 -13.37 -3.60 4.90
CA ALA A 342 -12.16 -3.39 4.10
C ALA A 342 -11.22 -2.36 4.74
N ALA A 343 -11.78 -1.24 5.19
CA ALA A 343 -11.04 -0.20 5.90
C ALA A 343 -10.43 -0.73 7.22
N THR A 344 -11.12 -1.63 7.91
CA THR A 344 -10.65 -2.27 9.15
C THR A 344 -9.51 -3.25 8.87
N VAL A 345 -9.61 -4.06 7.80
CA VAL A 345 -8.53 -4.96 7.36
C VAL A 345 -7.26 -4.17 7.04
N LEU A 346 -7.36 -3.07 6.28
CA LEU A 346 -6.22 -2.19 6.00
C LEU A 346 -5.68 -1.53 7.27
N ALA A 347 -6.55 -1.07 8.16
CA ALA A 347 -6.11 -0.50 9.43
C ALA A 347 -5.39 -1.56 10.31
N GLN A 348 -5.80 -2.82 10.29
CA GLN A 348 -5.12 -3.87 11.06
C GLN A 348 -3.73 -4.23 10.50
N SER A 349 -3.52 -4.11 9.19
CA SER A 349 -2.19 -4.29 8.58
C SER A 349 -1.25 -3.12 8.80
N ILE A 350 -1.75 -1.96 9.26
CA ILE A 350 -0.94 -0.80 9.62
C ILE A 350 -0.67 -0.82 11.12
N PHE A 351 0.61 -0.90 11.47
CA PHE A 351 1.06 -0.86 12.86
C PHE A 351 1.54 0.54 13.24
N PHE A 352 1.16 0.99 14.44
CA PHE A 352 1.77 2.17 15.06
C PHE A 352 3.24 1.89 15.42
N LYS A 353 3.52 0.68 15.95
CA LYS A 353 4.86 0.19 16.25
C LYS A 353 5.19 -1.08 15.48
N PRO A 354 6.38 -1.12 14.87
CA PRO A 354 6.91 -2.30 14.22
C PRO A 354 6.84 -3.57 15.10
N PRO A 355 6.69 -4.83 14.66
CA PRO A 355 7.12 -5.98 15.47
C PRO A 355 8.62 -5.86 15.84
N ASP A 356 9.13 -6.51 16.89
CA ASP A 356 10.56 -6.41 17.27
C ASP A 356 11.54 -6.92 16.19
N ALA A 357 11.00 -7.68 15.22
CA ALA A 357 11.61 -8.04 13.96
C ALA A 357 11.25 -7.03 12.85
N TYR A 358 11.11 -5.74 13.16
CA TYR A 358 10.77 -4.71 12.19
C TYR A 358 11.89 -4.65 11.18
N THR A 359 11.56 -5.02 9.95
CA THR A 359 12.52 -5.03 8.88
C THR A 359 12.25 -3.85 7.98
N LEU A 360 13.31 -3.41 7.33
CA LEU A 360 13.29 -2.51 6.17
C LEU A 360 12.22 -2.87 5.11
N GLN A 361 11.69 -4.11 5.11
CA GLN A 361 10.60 -4.60 4.26
C GLN A 361 9.22 -3.98 4.59
N ASP A 362 9.00 -3.52 5.82
CA ASP A 362 7.68 -3.06 6.27
C ASP A 362 7.37 -1.62 5.81
N ASP A 363 8.40 -0.79 5.58
CA ASP A 363 8.24 0.53 4.95
C ASP A 363 7.81 0.40 3.48
N TYR A 364 8.22 -0.68 2.81
CA TYR A 364 7.78 -1.03 1.46
C TYR A 364 6.29 -1.45 1.46
N LEU A 365 5.86 -2.27 2.43
CA LEU A 365 4.46 -2.68 2.57
C LEU A 365 3.52 -1.47 2.75
N LYS A 366 3.95 -0.44 3.49
CA LYS A 366 3.16 0.79 3.68
C LYS A 366 2.93 1.56 2.37
N ARG A 367 3.89 1.56 1.45
CA ARG A 367 3.74 2.15 0.11
C ARG A 367 2.76 1.36 -0.75
N GLN A 368 2.80 0.03 -0.68
CA GLN A 368 1.83 -0.82 -1.39
C GLN A 368 0.40 -0.66 -0.85
N ILE A 369 0.24 -0.35 0.43
CA ILE A 369 -1.07 -0.15 1.06
C ILE A 369 -1.72 1.19 0.66
N TYR A 370 -0.92 2.20 0.29
CA TYR A 370 -1.40 3.56 0.00
C TYR A 370 -2.57 3.60 -1.03
N PRO A 371 -2.47 2.98 -2.22
CA PRO A 371 -3.56 3.00 -3.20
C PRO A 371 -4.86 2.40 -2.64
N HIS A 372 -4.76 1.35 -1.82
CA HIS A 372 -5.92 0.73 -1.19
C HIS A 372 -6.55 1.64 -0.14
N VAL A 373 -5.75 2.33 0.67
CA VAL A 373 -6.25 3.32 1.66
C VAL A 373 -6.97 4.46 0.97
N GLU A 374 -6.39 5.03 -0.09
CA GLU A 374 -7.01 6.11 -0.86
C GLU A 374 -8.35 5.67 -1.46
N ASN A 375 -8.39 4.49 -2.09
CA ASN A 375 -9.58 3.96 -2.73
C ASN A 375 -10.71 3.69 -1.72
N VAL A 376 -10.40 3.07 -0.58
CA VAL A 376 -11.38 2.81 0.48
C VAL A 376 -11.93 4.12 1.06
N ARG A 377 -11.07 5.11 1.31
CA ARG A 377 -11.50 6.42 1.82
C ARG A 377 -12.40 7.17 0.85
N LYS A 378 -12.11 7.09 -0.45
CA LYS A 378 -12.99 7.64 -1.50
C LYS A 378 -14.38 7.02 -1.42
N PHE A 379 -14.48 5.70 -1.31
CA PHE A 379 -15.78 5.03 -1.15
C PHE A 379 -16.49 5.37 0.17
N GLN A 380 -15.76 5.50 1.29
CA GLN A 380 -16.35 5.96 2.55
C GLN A 380 -16.96 7.36 2.39
N ALA A 381 -16.29 8.29 1.69
CA ALA A 381 -16.80 9.63 1.42
C ALA A 381 -18.04 9.61 0.50
N GLU A 382 -18.02 8.84 -0.59
CA GLU A 382 -19.16 8.68 -1.51
C GLU A 382 -20.39 8.10 -0.80
N LEU A 383 -20.19 7.09 0.06
CA LEU A 383 -21.28 6.48 0.82
C LEU A 383 -21.86 7.43 1.86
N ASN A 384 -21.01 8.17 2.58
CA ASN A 384 -21.45 9.20 3.52
C ASN A 384 -22.29 10.28 2.82
N ALA A 385 -21.86 10.77 1.67
CA ALA A 385 -22.61 11.74 0.87
C ALA A 385 -23.98 11.19 0.45
N ARG A 386 -24.06 9.92 0.01
CA ARG A 386 -25.33 9.26 -0.30
C ARG A 386 -26.24 9.12 0.93
N PHE A 387 -25.69 8.85 2.11
CA PHE A 387 -26.50 8.81 3.33
C PHE A 387 -27.06 10.18 3.68
N GLU A 388 -26.26 11.24 3.57
CA GLU A 388 -26.70 12.63 3.78
C GLU A 388 -27.79 13.04 2.78
N GLU A 389 -27.62 12.71 1.50
CA GLU A 389 -28.63 12.96 0.46
C GLU A 389 -29.94 12.22 0.77
N ASN A 390 -29.86 10.92 1.11
CA ASN A 390 -31.03 10.12 1.48
C ASN A 390 -31.75 10.65 2.74
N LEU A 391 -31.01 11.23 3.69
CA LEU A 391 -31.59 11.87 4.87
C LEU A 391 -32.28 13.19 4.50
N SER A 392 -31.67 13.99 3.62
CA SER A 392 -32.23 15.28 3.18
C SER A 392 -33.50 15.12 2.33
N THR A 393 -33.57 14.08 1.50
CA THR A 393 -34.70 13.80 0.61
C THR A 393 -35.88 13.15 1.32
N ARG A 394 -35.65 12.46 2.45
CA ARG A 394 -36.72 11.81 3.24
C ARG A 394 -37.54 12.76 4.12
N GLY A 395 -37.33 14.07 4.04
CA GLY A 395 -38.23 15.07 4.62
C GLY A 395 -38.43 14.92 6.14
N TRP A 396 -37.37 14.58 6.87
CA TRP A 396 -37.45 14.46 8.33
C TRP A 396 -37.76 15.85 8.94
N PRO A 397 -38.79 16.01 9.80
CA PRO A 397 -39.03 17.27 10.49
C PRO A 397 -37.78 17.76 11.23
N TRP A 398 -37.43 19.04 11.07
CA TRP A 398 -36.27 19.67 11.70
C TRP A 398 -36.19 19.44 13.22
N SER A 399 -37.35 19.29 13.88
CA SER A 399 -37.51 19.01 15.32
C SER A 399 -37.08 17.60 15.75
N MET A 400 -36.83 16.70 14.80
CA MET A 400 -36.41 15.32 15.04
C MET A 400 -35.01 15.03 14.46
N THR A 401 -34.28 16.06 14.01
CA THR A 401 -32.88 15.92 13.55
C THR A 401 -31.94 15.39 14.65
N TRP A 402 -32.26 15.60 15.93
CA TRP A 402 -31.52 15.03 17.07
C TRP A 402 -31.66 13.50 17.19
N LEU A 403 -32.69 12.89 16.59
CA LEU A 403 -32.88 11.43 16.51
C LEU A 403 -32.11 10.80 15.36
N THR A 404 -31.57 11.60 14.43
CA THR A 404 -30.71 11.06 13.37
C THR A 404 -29.37 10.65 13.98
N PRO A 405 -28.95 9.38 13.86
CA PRO A 405 -27.61 8.99 14.24
C PRO A 405 -26.65 9.68 13.26
N ARG A 406 -26.12 10.85 13.64
CA ARG A 406 -24.94 11.37 12.95
C ARG A 406 -23.85 10.33 13.13
N ALA A 407 -23.15 9.98 12.06
CA ALA A 407 -21.93 9.21 12.15
C ALA A 407 -20.96 9.98 13.06
N SER A 408 -20.98 9.63 14.34
CA SER A 408 -20.10 10.29 15.31
C SER A 408 -18.71 9.73 15.08
N PHE A 409 -17.73 10.63 14.99
CA PHE A 409 -16.33 10.24 14.95
C PHE A 409 -16.03 9.50 16.26
N GLY A 410 -16.03 8.17 16.19
CA GLY A 410 -15.92 7.27 17.34
C GLY A 410 -14.50 6.73 17.48
N ARG A 411 -14.26 5.93 18.53
CA ARG A 411 -12.93 5.35 18.81
C ARG A 411 -12.36 4.56 17.61
N LEU A 412 -13.18 3.72 16.97
CA LEU A 412 -12.78 2.93 15.81
C LEU A 412 -12.34 3.82 14.64
N GLN A 413 -13.12 4.87 14.35
CA GLN A 413 -12.83 5.80 13.27
C GLN A 413 -11.59 6.64 13.57
N ALA A 414 -11.40 7.06 14.83
CA ALA A 414 -10.20 7.76 15.27
C ALA A 414 -8.94 6.91 15.07
N THR A 415 -8.97 5.65 15.51
CA THR A 415 -7.83 4.71 15.35
C THR A 415 -7.52 4.46 13.88
N GLN A 416 -8.54 4.17 13.07
CA GLN A 416 -8.37 3.98 11.62
C GLN A 416 -7.79 5.22 10.96
N THR A 417 -8.31 6.40 11.29
CA THR A 417 -7.87 7.69 10.75
C THR A 417 -6.42 7.96 11.12
N ALA A 418 -6.03 7.70 12.38
CA ALA A 418 -4.65 7.81 12.83
C ALA A 418 -3.71 6.89 12.04
N LYS A 419 -4.09 5.63 11.81
CA LYS A 419 -3.31 4.67 11.02
C LYS A 419 -3.20 5.06 9.55
N PHE A 420 -4.28 5.52 8.93
CA PHE A 420 -4.23 6.03 7.55
C PHE A 420 -3.35 7.28 7.46
N SER A 421 -3.33 8.15 8.47
CA SER A 421 -2.41 9.29 8.51
C SER A 421 -0.94 8.88 8.47
N LEU A 422 -0.57 7.73 9.06
CA LEU A 422 0.79 7.21 8.99
C LEU A 422 1.16 6.75 7.58
N VAL A 423 0.21 6.18 6.84
CA VAL A 423 0.44 5.80 5.44
C VAL A 423 0.71 7.05 4.60
N TYR A 424 -0.12 8.09 4.74
CA TYR A 424 0.09 9.37 4.06
C TYR A 424 1.42 10.01 4.42
N LEU A 425 1.78 10.04 5.71
CA LEU A 425 3.04 10.59 6.20
C LEU A 425 4.24 9.89 5.56
N ASN A 426 4.24 8.54 5.54
CA ASN A 426 5.35 7.75 4.98
C ASN A 426 5.43 7.83 3.45
N CYS A 427 4.32 8.14 2.78
CA CYS A 427 4.28 8.34 1.33
C CYS A 427 4.52 9.80 0.92
N GLY A 428 4.78 10.72 1.85
CA GLY A 428 5.07 12.12 1.56
C GLY A 428 3.84 13.02 1.37
N TYR A 429 2.62 12.51 1.59
CA TYR A 429 1.39 13.29 1.52
C TYR A 429 1.10 14.02 2.84
N TRP A 430 2.00 14.92 3.23
CA TRP A 430 1.99 15.56 4.57
C TRP A 430 0.73 16.36 4.87
N ALA A 431 0.17 17.06 3.88
CA ALA A 431 -1.08 17.83 4.06
C ALA A 431 -2.28 16.92 4.38
N LYS A 432 -2.39 15.77 3.69
CA LYS A 432 -3.41 14.76 4.01
C LYS A 432 -3.18 14.16 5.40
N ALA A 433 -1.92 13.85 5.75
CA ALA A 433 -1.60 13.32 7.07
C ALA A 433 -2.00 14.30 8.19
N GLU A 434 -1.69 15.59 8.01
CA GLU A 434 -2.04 16.67 8.93
C GLU A 434 -3.55 16.77 9.15
N GLU A 435 -4.34 16.84 8.07
CA GLU A 435 -5.80 16.92 8.15
C GLU A 435 -6.39 15.81 9.03
N LEU A 436 -5.91 14.58 8.84
CA LEU A 436 -6.36 13.42 9.62
C LEU A 436 -5.90 13.47 11.07
N GLN A 437 -4.66 13.89 11.31
CA GLN A 437 -4.11 13.96 12.66
C GLN A 437 -4.76 15.06 13.49
N ILE A 438 -5.17 16.19 12.88
CA ILE A 438 -5.95 17.22 13.56
C ILE A 438 -7.30 16.65 14.02
N GLN A 439 -8.02 15.94 13.14
CA GLN A 439 -9.30 15.30 13.49
C GLN A 439 -9.15 14.31 14.65
N VAL A 440 -8.09 13.48 14.61
CA VAL A 440 -7.81 12.51 15.69
C VAL A 440 -7.42 13.24 16.98
N LYS A 441 -6.57 14.27 16.91
CA LYS A 441 -6.15 15.06 18.08
C LYS A 441 -7.36 15.69 18.77
N ASP A 442 -8.25 16.33 18.03
CA ASP A 442 -9.41 17.01 18.60
C ASP A 442 -10.37 16.01 19.26
N PHE A 443 -10.56 14.84 18.65
CA PHE A 443 -11.31 13.74 19.26
C PHE A 443 -10.66 13.22 20.54
N VAL A 444 -9.36 12.95 20.52
CA VAL A 444 -8.63 12.40 21.67
C VAL A 444 -8.58 13.42 22.81
N PHE A 445 -8.29 14.69 22.52
CA PHE A 445 -8.23 15.74 23.52
C PHE A 445 -9.58 15.95 24.19
N SER A 446 -10.67 15.95 23.43
CA SER A 446 -12.02 16.11 23.99
C SER A 446 -12.52 14.92 24.80
N ARG A 447 -12.05 13.70 24.52
CA ARG A 447 -12.53 12.47 25.17
C ARG A 447 -11.65 11.96 26.29
N LEU A 448 -10.34 12.06 26.14
CA LEU A 448 -9.34 11.49 27.04
C LEU A 448 -8.48 12.54 27.74
N GLY A 449 -8.50 13.78 27.26
CA GLY A 449 -7.62 14.85 27.73
C GLY A 449 -6.27 14.88 27.01
N PRO A 450 -5.65 16.05 26.85
CA PRO A 450 -4.34 16.20 26.20
C PRO A 450 -3.16 15.63 27.00
N GLU A 451 -3.31 15.48 28.32
CA GLU A 451 -2.36 14.82 29.22
C GLU A 451 -2.35 13.30 29.07
N SER A 452 -3.41 12.74 28.48
CA SER A 452 -3.48 11.31 28.23
C SER A 452 -2.37 10.89 27.27
N GLU A 453 -1.89 9.68 27.44
CA GLU A 453 -0.89 9.10 26.56
C GLU A 453 -1.28 9.13 25.06
N PRO A 454 -2.51 8.76 24.66
CA PRO A 454 -2.94 8.93 23.27
C PRO A 454 -2.94 10.40 22.83
N GLY A 455 -3.25 11.33 23.73
CA GLY A 455 -3.21 12.78 23.50
C GLY A 455 -1.79 13.26 23.21
N ILE A 456 -0.83 12.85 24.05
CA ILE A 456 0.59 13.15 23.83
C ILE A 456 1.07 12.53 22.52
N ALA A 457 0.75 11.25 22.26
CA ALA A 457 1.21 10.54 21.07
C ALA A 457 0.71 11.20 19.77
N ILE A 458 -0.58 11.55 19.67
CA ILE A 458 -1.11 12.21 18.48
C ILE A 458 -0.56 13.63 18.32
N ALA A 459 -0.32 14.35 19.43
CA ALA A 459 0.29 15.67 19.38
C ALA A 459 1.74 15.61 18.88
N LEU A 460 2.54 14.64 19.34
CA LEU A 460 3.90 14.44 18.86
C LEU A 460 3.92 14.05 17.38
N LEU A 461 3.00 13.17 16.95
CA LEU A 461 2.87 12.80 15.54
C LEU A 461 2.55 14.03 14.66
N LEU A 462 1.57 14.84 15.06
CA LEU A 462 1.21 16.08 14.37
C LEU A 462 2.36 17.11 14.38
N SER A 463 3.08 17.23 15.50
CA SER A 463 4.24 18.11 15.58
C SER A 463 5.36 17.70 14.62
N ASN A 464 5.54 16.40 14.38
CA ASN A 464 6.49 15.90 13.39
C ASN A 464 6.07 16.29 11.96
N VAL A 465 4.77 16.20 11.65
CA VAL A 465 4.24 16.67 10.36
C VAL A 465 4.52 18.16 10.16
N TYR A 466 4.29 18.99 11.18
CA TYR A 466 4.65 20.42 11.12
C TYR A 466 6.17 20.61 10.92
N ALA A 467 7.02 19.89 11.64
CA ALA A 467 8.47 20.00 11.52
C ALA A 467 8.98 19.62 10.11
N ILE A 468 8.47 18.52 9.53
CA ILE A 468 8.80 18.09 8.16
C ILE A 468 8.37 19.15 7.13
N GLN A 469 7.25 19.82 7.36
CA GLN A 469 6.80 20.95 6.55
C GLN A 469 7.53 22.27 6.87
N THR A 470 8.62 22.24 7.64
CA THR A 470 9.40 23.42 8.10
C THR A 470 8.63 24.41 8.99
N ARG A 471 7.45 24.03 9.48
CA ARG A 471 6.61 24.78 10.41
C ARG A 471 7.04 24.56 11.86
N ASN A 472 8.33 24.82 12.12
CA ASN A 472 8.99 24.54 13.41
C ASN A 472 8.36 25.28 14.60
N ASN A 473 7.73 26.44 14.37
CA ASN A 473 7.05 27.19 15.43
C ASN A 473 5.79 26.47 15.92
N GLU A 474 4.94 25.99 15.00
CA GLU A 474 3.71 25.27 15.34
C GLU A 474 4.01 23.90 15.95
N ALA A 475 5.03 23.20 15.44
CA ALA A 475 5.54 21.96 16.04
C ALA A 475 5.91 22.16 17.51
N ARG A 476 6.71 23.20 17.77
CA ARG A 476 7.20 23.55 19.10
C ARG A 476 6.10 24.02 20.04
N GLU A 477 5.16 24.83 19.57
CA GLU A 477 4.02 25.29 20.37
C GLU A 477 3.20 24.10 20.88
N LEU A 478 2.89 23.16 19.98
CA LEU A 478 2.18 21.93 20.33
C LEU A 478 3.00 21.06 21.31
N GLN A 479 4.30 20.91 21.08
CA GLN A 479 5.20 20.15 21.96
C GLN A 479 5.31 20.77 23.36
N TYR A 480 5.42 22.10 23.50
CA TYR A 480 5.39 22.75 24.81
C TYR A 480 4.07 22.57 25.53
N GLN A 481 2.96 22.65 24.79
CA GLN A 481 1.63 22.45 25.35
C GLN A 481 1.53 21.07 26.01
N VAL A 482 1.88 20.01 25.27
CA VAL A 482 1.84 18.64 25.82
C VAL A 482 2.95 18.36 26.83
N LEU A 483 4.09 19.04 26.74
CA LEU A 483 5.13 18.98 27.77
C LEU A 483 4.63 19.54 29.10
N GLY A 484 3.87 20.65 29.07
CA GLY A 484 3.25 21.23 30.26
C GLY A 484 2.30 20.25 30.93
N TYR A 485 1.39 19.65 30.15
CA TYR A 485 0.49 18.60 30.63
C TYR A 485 1.23 17.40 31.21
N ALA A 486 2.26 16.89 30.51
CA ALA A 486 3.03 15.74 30.96
C ALA A 486 3.82 16.02 32.25
N LYS A 487 4.43 17.21 32.37
CA LYS A 487 5.12 17.63 33.60
C LYS A 487 4.18 17.70 34.79
N SER A 488 2.95 18.20 34.61
CA SER A 488 1.95 18.27 35.67
C SER A 488 1.37 16.91 36.04
N PHE A 489 1.12 16.03 35.07
CA PHE A 489 0.43 14.76 35.29
C PHE A 489 1.39 13.63 35.68
N TYR A 490 2.47 13.43 34.91
CA TYR A 490 3.43 12.34 35.14
C TYR A 490 4.65 12.77 35.97
N GLY A 491 4.93 14.07 36.02
CA GLY A 491 6.12 14.62 36.65
C GLY A 491 7.29 14.85 35.68
N PRO A 492 8.29 15.66 36.06
CA PRO A 492 9.37 16.11 35.18
C PRO A 492 10.34 14.99 34.78
N LYS A 493 10.52 13.96 35.62
CA LYS A 493 11.47 12.85 35.39
C LYS A 493 10.84 11.63 34.72
N HIS A 494 9.54 11.70 34.40
CA HIS A 494 8.85 10.55 33.81
C HIS A 494 9.35 10.30 32.36
N PRO A 495 9.52 9.04 31.93
CA PRO A 495 10.00 8.72 30.58
C PRO A 495 9.21 9.39 29.45
N THR A 496 7.89 9.48 29.55
CA THR A 496 7.05 10.20 28.58
C THR A 496 7.39 11.70 28.51
N THR A 497 7.60 12.34 29.66
CA THR A 497 7.99 13.75 29.74
C THR A 497 9.36 13.96 29.08
N LEU A 498 10.32 13.09 29.39
CA LEU A 498 11.66 13.12 28.80
C LEU A 498 11.65 12.89 27.29
N HIS A 499 10.78 12.01 26.79
CA HIS A 499 10.59 11.81 25.36
C HIS A 499 10.05 13.06 24.65
N ILE A 500 9.08 13.77 25.23
CA ILE A 500 8.60 15.05 24.69
C ILE A 500 9.74 16.08 24.68
N MET A 501 10.54 16.14 25.75
CA MET A 501 11.69 17.06 25.84
C MET A 501 12.75 16.78 24.78
N ASP A 502 13.07 15.51 24.53
CA ASP A 502 14.00 15.11 23.47
C ASP A 502 13.46 15.47 22.07
N THR A 503 12.18 15.19 21.81
CA THR A 503 11.51 15.54 20.54
C THR A 503 11.47 17.06 20.32
N LEU A 504 11.20 17.81 21.39
CA LEU A 504 11.27 19.27 21.40
C LEU A 504 12.70 19.77 21.14
N GLY A 505 13.71 19.15 21.75
CA GLY A 505 15.12 19.46 21.50
C GLY A 505 15.49 19.30 20.03
N ALA A 506 15.08 18.19 19.40
CA ALA A 506 15.28 17.96 17.98
C ALA A 506 14.59 19.01 17.10
N THR A 507 13.37 19.41 17.47
CA THR A 507 12.61 20.47 16.78
C THR A 507 13.27 21.84 16.93
N CYS A 508 13.78 22.16 18.13
CA CYS A 508 14.55 23.37 18.39
C CYS A 508 15.86 23.40 17.61
N ASN A 509 16.51 22.25 17.43
CA ASN A 509 17.65 22.12 16.54
C ASN A 509 17.23 22.52 15.11
N MET A 510 16.22 21.88 14.52
CA MET A 510 15.74 22.24 13.18
C MET A 510 15.36 23.73 13.05
N GLY A 511 14.75 24.32 14.09
CA GLY A 511 14.42 25.74 14.17
C GLY A 511 15.56 26.70 14.52
N THR A 512 16.83 26.25 14.51
CA THR A 512 18.05 27.03 14.83
C THR A 512 18.17 27.55 16.28
N ARG A 513 17.33 27.08 17.21
CA ARG A 513 17.42 27.39 18.65
C ARG A 513 18.43 26.46 19.35
N LEU A 514 19.69 26.51 18.90
CA LEU A 514 20.73 25.57 19.30
C LEU A 514 20.98 25.51 20.82
N ARG A 515 20.95 26.67 21.52
CA ARG A 515 21.20 26.72 22.97
C ARG A 515 20.17 25.93 23.75
N GLU A 516 18.91 26.04 23.34
CA GLU A 516 17.82 25.34 23.98
C GLU A 516 17.80 23.86 23.63
N ALA A 517 18.05 23.50 22.37
CA ALA A 517 18.22 22.11 21.96
C ALA A 517 19.32 21.42 22.79
N ASN A 518 20.47 22.08 22.95
CA ASN A 518 21.55 21.59 23.79
C ASN A 518 21.13 21.38 25.25
N GLN A 519 20.42 22.36 25.85
CA GLN A 519 19.94 22.26 27.22
C GLN A 519 18.97 21.09 27.40
N LEU A 520 18.00 20.95 26.49
CA LEU A 520 17.00 19.89 26.54
C LEU A 520 17.63 18.50 26.42
N HIS A 521 18.49 18.27 25.43
CA HIS A 521 19.12 16.95 25.26
C HIS A 521 20.06 16.62 26.43
N GLN A 522 20.80 17.60 26.97
CA GLN A 522 21.65 17.37 28.14
C GLN A 522 20.81 16.98 29.38
N GLU A 523 19.74 17.72 29.67
CA GLU A 523 18.84 17.41 30.79
C GLU A 523 18.21 16.02 30.66
N VAL A 524 17.83 15.64 29.43
CA VAL A 524 17.30 14.31 29.12
C VAL A 524 18.35 13.23 29.35
N ILE A 525 19.58 13.40 28.86
CA ILE A 525 20.67 12.42 29.04
C ILE A 525 21.00 12.25 30.52
N ASP A 526 21.18 13.35 31.26
CA ASP A 526 21.51 13.33 32.69
C ASP A 526 20.44 12.61 33.52
N THR A 527 19.16 12.86 33.16
CA THR A 527 18.03 12.23 33.85
C THR A 527 17.89 10.75 33.47
N LEU A 528 17.93 10.40 32.18
CA LEU A 528 17.78 9.01 31.73
C LEU A 528 18.93 8.12 32.22
N SER A 529 20.15 8.65 32.25
CA SER A 529 21.35 7.93 32.71
C SER A 529 21.28 7.50 34.18
N THR A 530 20.51 8.23 34.99
CA THR A 530 20.35 7.95 36.43
C THR A 530 18.99 7.35 36.78
N LEU A 531 18.08 7.23 35.81
CA LEU A 531 16.72 6.76 36.05
C LEU A 531 16.69 5.23 36.23
N GLU A 532 16.12 4.79 37.35
CA GLU A 532 15.94 3.36 37.66
C GLU A 532 15.13 2.66 36.54
N GLY A 533 15.65 1.54 36.04
CA GLY A 533 15.05 0.75 34.95
C GLY A 533 15.43 1.18 33.52
N ILE A 534 16.02 2.37 33.33
CA ILE A 534 16.55 2.85 32.04
C ILE A 534 18.07 2.78 32.07
N GLY A 535 18.72 3.68 32.82
CA GLY A 535 20.17 3.77 32.91
C GLY A 535 20.87 4.26 31.63
N PRO A 536 22.22 4.30 31.65
CA PRO A 536 23.00 4.95 30.60
C PRO A 536 23.02 4.16 29.28
N ASN A 537 22.85 2.84 29.33
CA ASN A 537 22.94 1.96 28.16
C ASN A 537 21.58 1.73 27.46
N HIS A 538 20.54 2.48 27.84
CA HIS A 538 19.21 2.34 27.27
C HIS A 538 19.11 3.01 25.89
N GLU A 539 18.24 2.46 25.04
CA GLU A 539 17.99 2.96 23.68
C GLU A 539 17.60 4.46 23.64
N SER A 540 16.73 4.89 24.55
CA SER A 540 16.33 6.30 24.69
C SER A 540 17.50 7.21 25.06
N THR A 541 18.43 6.71 25.88
CA THR A 541 19.64 7.47 26.26
C THR A 541 20.54 7.63 25.04
N TRP A 542 20.78 6.56 24.27
CA TRP A 542 21.55 6.63 23.02
C TRP A 542 20.91 7.51 21.96
N THR A 543 19.58 7.52 21.87
CA THR A 543 18.84 8.42 20.97
C THR A 543 19.07 9.89 21.36
N ALA A 544 19.02 10.22 22.66
CA ALA A 544 19.29 11.57 23.14
C ALA A 544 20.77 11.98 22.93
N VAL A 545 21.72 11.05 23.10
CA VAL A 545 23.15 11.26 22.82
C VAL A 545 23.39 11.56 21.34
N GLU A 546 22.78 10.80 20.43
CA GLU A 546 22.83 11.05 18.98
C GLU A 546 22.22 12.42 18.61
N ASN A 547 21.09 12.79 19.22
CA ASN A 547 20.50 14.12 19.02
C ASN A 547 21.42 15.24 19.53
N LEU A 548 22.10 15.04 20.66
CA LEU A 548 23.10 15.98 21.16
C LEU A 548 24.30 16.09 20.21
N ALA A 549 24.79 14.98 19.65
CA ALA A 549 25.85 14.97 18.65
C ALA A 549 25.51 15.85 17.44
N LYS A 550 24.26 15.76 16.94
CA LYS A 550 23.74 16.61 15.86
C LYS A 550 23.74 18.10 16.22
N VAL A 551 23.46 18.43 17.48
CA VAL A 551 23.55 19.81 17.98
C VAL A 551 25.01 20.28 18.05
N LYS A 552 25.94 19.44 18.54
CA LYS A 552 27.37 19.76 18.60
C LYS A 552 27.99 20.00 17.24
N LEU A 553 27.62 19.19 16.25
CA LEU A 553 28.04 19.40 14.86
C LEU A 553 27.65 20.79 14.35
N ARG A 554 26.44 21.27 14.68
CA ARG A 554 25.98 22.60 14.29
C ARG A 554 26.63 23.74 15.06
N TYR A 555 27.24 23.44 16.21
CA TYR A 555 28.16 24.35 16.90
C TYR A 555 29.59 24.33 16.33
N LEU A 556 29.86 23.52 15.30
CA LEU A 556 31.18 23.27 14.76
C LEU A 556 32.14 22.59 15.75
N ASP A 557 31.59 21.97 16.81
CA ASP A 557 32.33 21.13 17.75
C ASP A 557 32.35 19.69 17.21
N THR A 558 33.12 19.49 16.14
CA THR A 558 33.16 18.25 15.36
C THR A 558 33.76 17.09 16.15
N GLU A 559 34.73 17.35 17.01
CA GLU A 559 35.35 16.32 17.87
C GLU A 559 34.32 15.73 18.84
N LEU A 560 33.64 16.59 19.60
CA LEU A 560 32.61 16.12 20.53
C LEU A 560 31.43 15.47 19.81
N ALA A 561 31.05 15.97 18.63
CA ALA A 561 30.00 15.35 17.81
C ALA A 561 30.36 13.91 17.41
N ILE A 562 31.60 13.67 16.99
CA ILE A 562 32.08 12.33 16.61
C ILE A 562 32.15 11.42 17.81
N ASP A 563 32.67 11.90 18.94
CA ASP A 563 32.77 11.10 20.16
C ASP A 563 31.38 10.66 20.63
N LEU A 564 30.41 11.58 20.67
CA LEU A 564 29.03 11.29 21.04
C LEU A 564 28.37 10.33 20.03
N GLN A 565 28.54 10.56 18.71
CA GLN A 565 27.95 9.70 17.70
C GLN A 565 28.57 8.29 17.70
N SER A 566 29.87 8.19 17.95
CA SER A 566 30.58 6.90 18.08
C SER A 566 30.06 6.12 19.29
N GLN A 567 29.87 6.79 20.43
CA GLN A 567 29.25 6.18 21.61
C GLN A 567 27.82 5.71 21.34
N ALA A 568 27.00 6.52 20.65
CA ALA A 568 25.65 6.13 20.28
C ALA A 568 25.64 4.93 19.32
N TYR A 569 26.50 4.91 18.29
CA TYR A 569 26.63 3.79 17.37
C TYR A 569 27.03 2.49 18.08
N GLU A 570 28.07 2.52 18.91
CA GLU A 570 28.51 1.37 19.71
C GLU A 570 27.42 0.91 20.69
N GLY A 571 26.70 1.86 21.29
CA GLY A 571 25.56 1.61 22.15
C GLY A 571 24.45 0.83 21.43
N PHE A 572 24.03 1.30 20.24
CA PHE A 572 23.03 0.62 19.42
C PHE A 572 23.54 -0.72 18.88
N LEU A 573 24.81 -0.81 18.50
CA LEU A 573 25.43 -2.05 18.02
C LEU A 573 25.38 -3.15 19.09
N ASN A 574 25.75 -2.82 20.33
CA ASN A 574 25.73 -3.75 21.45
C ASN A 574 24.30 -4.11 21.90
N LEU A 575 23.37 -3.15 21.85
CA LEU A 575 21.99 -3.35 22.32
C LEU A 575 21.09 -4.07 21.29
N LEU A 576 21.19 -3.69 20.02
CA LEU A 576 20.25 -4.07 18.95
C LEU A 576 20.89 -4.96 17.87
N GLY A 577 22.22 -5.00 17.80
CA GLY A 577 22.99 -5.74 16.81
C GLY A 577 23.24 -4.97 15.51
N PRO A 578 24.14 -5.48 14.64
CA PRO A 578 24.66 -4.76 13.47
C PRO A 578 23.65 -4.58 12.33
N LYS A 579 22.58 -5.39 12.29
CA LYS A 579 21.57 -5.37 11.21
C LYS A 579 20.33 -4.56 11.57
N HIS A 580 20.25 -4.02 12.79
CA HIS A 580 19.07 -3.29 13.22
C HIS A 580 19.00 -1.93 12.50
N PRO A 581 17.82 -1.47 12.05
CA PRO A 581 17.68 -0.20 11.33
C PRO A 581 18.29 0.99 12.07
N LYS A 582 18.11 1.10 13.40
CA LYS A 582 18.72 2.17 14.21
C LYS A 582 20.25 2.13 14.21
N THR A 583 20.85 0.95 14.31
CA THR A 583 22.31 0.79 14.24
C THR A 583 22.85 1.23 12.88
N LEU A 584 22.16 0.85 11.79
CA LEU A 584 22.54 1.26 10.43
C LEU A 584 22.38 2.77 10.21
N VAL A 585 21.34 3.39 10.77
CA VAL A 585 21.16 4.85 10.73
C VAL A 585 22.23 5.57 11.55
N ALA A 586 22.56 5.07 12.73
CA ALA A 586 23.62 5.65 13.56
C ALA A 586 25.00 5.52 12.89
N GLN A 587 25.26 4.42 12.18
CA GLN A 587 26.46 4.22 11.37
C GLN A 587 26.51 5.20 10.18
N LEU A 588 25.37 5.43 9.52
CA LEU A 588 25.25 6.42 8.45
C LEU A 588 25.50 7.84 8.98
N ASP A 589 24.93 8.19 10.13
CA ASP A 589 25.16 9.48 10.79
C ASP A 589 26.63 9.65 11.19
N LEU A 590 27.29 8.59 11.68
CA LEU A 590 28.73 8.60 11.98
C LEU A 590 29.58 8.84 10.73
N ALA A 591 29.25 8.18 9.61
CA ALA A 591 29.96 8.37 8.34
C ALA A 591 29.78 9.82 7.81
N ASP A 592 28.56 10.38 7.88
CA ASP A 592 28.27 11.76 7.46
C ASP A 592 29.04 12.78 8.30
N ILE A 593 29.11 12.59 9.63
CA ILE A 593 29.89 13.46 10.53
C ILE A 593 31.40 13.33 10.26
N GLY A 594 31.90 12.10 10.06
CA GLY A 594 33.31 11.85 9.75
C GLY A 594 33.78 12.59 8.48
N GLY A 595 32.88 12.80 7.53
CA GLY A 595 33.13 13.62 6.32
C GLY A 595 33.57 15.07 6.59
N PHE A 596 33.35 15.61 7.80
CA PHE A 596 33.69 16.98 8.17
C PHE A 596 35.05 17.14 8.88
N ARG A 597 35.78 16.05 9.20
CA ARG A 597 37.00 16.09 10.04
C ARG A 597 38.34 16.14 9.27
N GLY A 598 38.32 16.27 7.95
CA GLY A 598 39.54 16.31 7.12
C GLY A 598 40.04 14.92 6.69
N GLU A 599 41.17 14.88 5.96
CA GLU A 599 41.61 13.72 5.14
C GLU A 599 41.69 12.38 5.87
N ASP A 600 42.14 12.36 7.14
CA ASP A 600 42.38 11.11 7.90
C ASP A 600 41.11 10.28 8.18
N HIS A 601 39.93 10.90 8.12
CA HIS A 601 38.65 10.24 8.39
C HIS A 601 37.82 9.93 7.13
N LEU A 602 38.19 10.51 5.99
CA LEU A 602 37.42 10.35 4.74
C LEU A 602 37.46 8.91 4.23
N GLU A 603 38.62 8.25 4.27
CA GLU A 603 38.80 6.88 3.79
C GLU A 603 38.01 5.83 4.60
N PRO A 604 38.08 5.80 5.96
CA PRO A 604 37.22 4.93 6.77
C PRO A 604 35.71 5.19 6.57
N SER A 605 35.32 6.47 6.45
CA SER A 605 33.93 6.85 6.20
C SER A 605 33.46 6.41 4.81
N LEU A 606 34.33 6.49 3.78
CA LEU A 606 34.03 6.03 2.43
C LEU A 606 33.74 4.52 2.39
N ARG A 607 34.58 3.70 3.03
CA ARG A 607 34.34 2.24 3.09
C ARG A 607 33.02 1.91 3.79
N THR A 608 32.75 2.59 4.89
CA THR A 608 31.52 2.40 5.66
C THR A 608 30.28 2.75 4.84
N ILE A 609 30.30 3.89 4.13
CA ILE A 609 29.15 4.34 3.36
C ILE A 609 28.91 3.49 2.11
N GLU A 610 29.97 2.95 1.49
CA GLU A 610 29.86 2.00 0.36
C GLU A 610 29.11 0.73 0.76
N GLU A 611 29.45 0.15 1.92
CA GLU A 611 28.76 -1.02 2.47
C GLU A 611 27.28 -0.71 2.76
N LEU A 612 27.00 0.46 3.34
CA LEU A 612 25.63 0.90 3.63
C LEU A 612 24.82 1.16 2.36
N VAL A 613 25.39 1.81 1.34
CA VAL A 613 24.74 2.03 0.04
C VAL A 613 24.42 0.70 -0.62
N TYR A 614 25.36 -0.26 -0.62
CA TYR A 614 25.09 -1.60 -1.14
C TYR A 614 23.97 -2.30 -0.35
N HIS A 615 24.04 -2.26 0.99
CA HIS A 615 23.04 -2.88 1.85
C HIS A 615 21.64 -2.29 1.63
N PHE A 616 21.50 -0.96 1.69
CA PHE A 616 20.24 -0.27 1.47
C PHE A 616 19.74 -0.45 0.04
N THR A 617 20.59 -0.33 -0.98
CA THR A 617 20.18 -0.60 -2.37
C THR A 617 19.65 -2.02 -2.55
N LYS A 618 20.30 -3.01 -1.92
CA LYS A 618 19.90 -4.41 -2.00
C LYS A 618 18.62 -4.72 -1.23
N LYS A 619 18.41 -4.10 -0.07
CA LYS A 619 17.28 -4.38 0.84
C LYS A 619 16.06 -3.49 0.63
N LEU A 620 16.27 -2.21 0.36
CA LEU A 620 15.24 -1.18 0.29
C LEU A 620 14.94 -0.72 -1.13
N GLY A 621 15.85 -1.00 -2.07
CA GLY A 621 15.78 -0.45 -3.42
C GLY A 621 16.48 0.90 -3.54
N ARG A 622 16.67 1.33 -4.79
CA ARG A 622 17.46 2.54 -5.13
C ARG A 622 16.80 3.85 -4.69
N GLU A 623 15.47 3.90 -4.67
CA GLU A 623 14.66 5.10 -4.42
C GLU A 623 14.22 5.26 -2.96
N HIS A 624 14.65 4.36 -2.08
CA HIS A 624 14.31 4.50 -0.67
C HIS A 624 15.02 5.71 -0.05
N PRO A 625 14.36 6.50 0.81
CA PRO A 625 14.97 7.69 1.42
C PRO A 625 16.32 7.44 2.09
N LEU A 626 16.48 6.31 2.80
CA LEU A 626 17.77 5.93 3.38
C LEU A 626 18.83 5.58 2.33
N THR A 627 18.46 4.95 1.21
CA THR A 627 19.39 4.67 0.11
C THR A 627 19.84 5.96 -0.57
N LEU A 628 18.89 6.87 -0.82
CA LEU A 628 19.19 8.19 -1.40
C LEU A 628 20.04 9.02 -0.45
N ARG A 629 19.74 9.00 0.85
CA ARG A 629 20.55 9.66 1.88
C ARG A 629 21.96 9.09 1.95
N SER A 630 22.13 7.77 1.93
CA SER A 630 23.45 7.15 1.96
C SER A 630 24.27 7.44 0.70
N LYS A 631 23.63 7.45 -0.48
CA LYS A 631 24.26 7.89 -1.74
C LYS A 631 24.70 9.36 -1.67
N LEU A 632 23.87 10.24 -1.13
CA LEU A 632 24.22 11.64 -0.92
C LEU A 632 25.41 11.81 0.02
N THR A 633 25.44 11.08 1.14
CA THR A 633 26.58 11.08 2.06
C THR A 633 27.84 10.53 1.35
N MET A 634 27.71 9.47 0.55
CA MET A 634 28.82 8.93 -0.24
C MET A 634 29.36 9.96 -1.25
N ALA A 635 28.48 10.67 -1.95
CA ALA A 635 28.86 11.73 -2.88
C ALA A 635 29.61 12.87 -2.17
N LYS A 636 29.14 13.31 -0.99
CA LYS A 636 29.84 14.33 -0.19
C LYS A 636 31.26 13.89 0.19
N ILE A 637 31.42 12.65 0.65
CA ILE A 637 32.73 12.10 1.04
C ILE A 637 33.66 11.99 -0.18
N LYS A 638 33.15 11.50 -1.32
CA LYS A 638 33.91 11.43 -2.58
C LYS A 638 34.35 12.80 -3.08
N ILE A 639 33.47 13.81 -3.00
CA ILE A 639 33.82 15.20 -3.31
C ILE A 639 34.95 15.70 -2.39
N ALA A 640 34.87 15.40 -1.09
CA ALA A 640 35.93 15.77 -0.14
C ALA A 640 37.27 15.07 -0.42
N LEU A 641 37.24 13.88 -1.05
CA LEU A 641 38.42 13.14 -1.54
C LEU A 641 38.87 13.56 -2.96
N ASN A 642 38.27 14.59 -3.55
CA ASN A 642 38.49 15.03 -4.94
C ASN A 642 38.14 13.98 -6.02
N MET A 643 37.26 13.03 -5.70
CA MET A 643 36.75 12.00 -6.62
C MET A 643 35.46 12.47 -7.30
N PHE A 644 35.54 13.56 -8.08
CA PHE A 644 34.35 14.23 -8.63
C PHE A 644 33.56 13.37 -9.62
N GLU A 645 34.23 12.70 -10.56
CA GLU A 645 33.58 11.84 -11.56
C GLU A 645 32.79 10.70 -10.89
N GLU A 646 33.40 10.03 -9.91
CA GLU A 646 32.75 8.96 -9.17
C GLU A 646 31.62 9.44 -8.24
N ALA A 647 31.62 10.71 -7.84
CA ALA A 647 30.52 11.32 -7.11
C ALA A 647 29.33 11.63 -8.04
N GLU A 648 29.62 12.04 -9.28
CA GLU A 648 28.61 12.28 -10.32
C GLU A 648 27.93 10.97 -10.74
N GLU A 649 28.68 9.86 -10.90
CA GLU A 649 28.13 8.54 -11.28
C GLU A 649 27.13 7.94 -10.27
N LEU A 650 26.98 8.51 -9.07
CA LEU A 650 26.04 8.02 -8.06
C LEU A 650 24.57 8.35 -8.35
N PHE A 651 24.32 9.36 -9.18
CA PHE A 651 23.00 9.90 -9.52
C PHE A 651 22.74 9.78 -11.02
#